data_AF-A0A9D8IDM4-F1
#
_entry.id   AF-A0A9D8IDM4-F1
#
_cell.length_a   1.000
_cell.length_b   1.000
_cell.length_c   1.000
_cell.angle_alpha   90.00
_cell.angle_beta   90.00
_cell.angle_gamma   90.00
#
_symmetry.space_group_name_H-M   'P 1'
#
loop_
_entity.id
_entity.type
_entity.pdbx_description
1 polymer ?
#
loop_
_entity_poly.entity_id
_entity_poly.type
_entity_poly.pdbx_seq_one_letter_code
_entity_poly.pdbx_strand_id
1 'polypeptide(L)'
;MHSVINRGNITMNSFERVKATIEYERVDRIPVIPEVAGVTAKLCGKSVRDYVTDGAVIAGCQLNAQEHFQYDAVFAFADLCVEPEAIGCTLTYPADNYPHVKQPVMQSISDLDKLSVPDPLERGRMPEIIKAVKILKNACQGKVPVVAHALAPLTIASRIMDIEKFLYAIVDEPNNFKRLLSYTCEVALEFIKHLLEAGADSIIMFNPSASPAILPPKIFREFELPNLAKIYGFIKKQYPEIITWYSVAGATQEIIKDMENINLDVMTIDYLVPLDVAFDLSSSLCFNGNIKSLSFVNESSEDIFTQSTELVHASLERGRFILGAGCEIPPNATPDTITAMVNASHAVSQNYKTYGKNGKGMKCISFSPYQRKVYVKEDIGLIEAAALAGIHIPQLCNKSGVCGSCIVQLEKSAPIPYSKKEDIVLTSEQKEKNYRLACLFRVSSDLDVYVPKESRTDPETMVYTKDVSLQFIDNLANEYVMNPSIQVIPVSLEKKSDSQPDVEVICAATGKGVNISPIILQKLPNMIRGNKPLFCILDSGKNAVVDISHSRDAFGVALDIGTTTIAIYIHNLETGKLVAYGSSMNPQFYFGDNIITRAQQYMSDESGKHVLRNSLLKGINSLIMKITRNACIDYNHIYKMIVVGNSVMHHMFLGFEIEYLVKSPFVPVLLSRYEYTNMDTYTKERLAMNENGRIVFPPLLNGFVGSDLVAGIIASELYRSEKPVLYVDLGTNGELVIGNKDRIIATSVAAGPAFERSYVASGRTAGHGIIYKLDIHEDLTIHYATYKGSKPSGLCGSAIIDAIAAFLRLGIINQRGYFVKKPQFDNLRNDRYILVPKQETAFFQPLVISARDIEEVQKAKAGIMAGIFILLKEYGIRIEDIDKLILTGSFGMNLNVKNAIRIGLLPDISTDKIECISNAAGIGAQMCLLFKETEGKIEDILDKIEHINVANHNEFNNVYIDSMQFDTSA
;
A
#
# COMPACT_ATOMS: atom_id res chain seq x y z
N MET A 1 14.38 20.99 -3.97
CA MET A 1 13.69 22.00 -4.84
C MET A 1 13.27 23.23 -4.03
N HIS A 2 12.53 24.20 -4.61
CA HIS A 2 12.05 25.38 -3.89
C HIS A 2 10.66 25.17 -3.29
N SER A 3 10.57 25.29 -1.96
CA SER A 3 9.33 25.30 -1.17
C SER A 3 8.23 26.20 -1.73
N VAL A 4 6.99 25.72 -1.73
CA VAL A 4 5.77 26.51 -1.99
C VAL A 4 5.36 27.36 -0.77
N ILE A 5 5.86 27.04 0.45
CA ILE A 5 5.70 27.94 1.60
C ILE A 5 6.81 29.00 1.62
N ASN A 6 6.41 30.26 1.83
CA ASN A 6 7.25 31.44 1.93
C ASN A 6 8.01 31.50 3.27
N ARG A 7 9.24 31.99 3.25
CA ARG A 7 10.16 31.98 4.41
C ARG A 7 10.46 33.37 4.99
N GLY A 8 9.83 34.42 4.47
CA GLY A 8 9.88 35.77 5.05
C GLY A 8 8.74 36.02 6.03
N ASN A 9 8.80 37.14 6.76
CA ASN A 9 7.70 37.64 7.61
C ASN A 9 6.56 38.27 6.77
N ILE A 10 6.13 37.59 5.71
CA ILE A 10 4.96 37.97 4.91
C ILE A 10 3.78 37.20 5.50
N THR A 11 2.99 37.88 6.33
CA THR A 11 1.70 37.37 6.82
C THR A 11 0.66 37.67 5.75
N MET A 12 0.08 36.64 5.16
CA MET A 12 -0.94 36.79 4.13
C MET A 12 -2.33 36.77 4.77
N ASN A 13 -3.26 37.53 4.21
CA ASN A 13 -4.68 37.31 4.46
C ASN A 13 -5.16 36.04 3.73
N SER A 14 -6.37 35.58 4.01
CA SER A 14 -6.87 34.31 3.46
C SER A 14 -7.13 34.38 1.96
N PHE A 15 -7.54 35.53 1.42
CA PHE A 15 -7.75 35.69 -0.02
C PHE A 15 -6.41 35.72 -0.78
N GLU A 16 -5.42 36.47 -0.28
CA GLU A 16 -4.05 36.46 -0.79
C GLU A 16 -3.48 35.04 -0.83
N ARG A 17 -3.67 34.27 0.26
CA ARG A 17 -3.21 32.87 0.39
C ARG A 17 -3.88 31.94 -0.62
N VAL A 18 -5.20 31.99 -0.76
CA VAL A 18 -5.95 31.15 -1.70
C VAL A 18 -5.56 31.47 -3.14
N LYS A 19 -5.50 32.75 -3.49
CA LYS A 19 -5.11 33.21 -4.83
C LYS A 19 -3.68 32.77 -5.19
N ALA A 20 -2.71 33.02 -4.31
CA ALA A 20 -1.32 32.59 -4.49
C ALA A 20 -1.18 31.06 -4.66
N THR A 21 -2.01 30.26 -3.99
CA THR A 21 -2.01 28.79 -4.14
C THR A 21 -2.35 28.34 -5.56
N ILE A 22 -3.34 29.00 -6.17
CA ILE A 22 -3.82 28.74 -7.54
C ILE A 22 -2.78 29.22 -8.56
N GLU A 23 -2.29 30.46 -8.38
CA GLU A 23 -1.26 31.08 -9.24
C GLU A 23 0.14 30.44 -9.09
N TYR A 24 0.29 29.45 -8.21
CA TYR A 24 1.54 28.74 -7.89
C TYR A 24 2.64 29.61 -7.27
N GLU A 25 2.23 30.70 -6.64
CA GLU A 25 3.10 31.56 -5.83
C GLU A 25 3.34 30.97 -4.43
N ARG A 26 4.21 31.63 -3.64
CA ARG A 26 4.53 31.15 -2.29
C ARG A 26 3.58 31.68 -1.22
N VAL A 27 2.80 30.77 -0.64
CA VAL A 27 1.90 31.04 0.48
C VAL A 27 2.59 31.04 1.84
N ASP A 28 1.99 31.67 2.85
CA ASP A 28 2.52 31.66 4.22
C ASP A 28 2.04 30.43 5.04
N ARG A 29 0.97 29.77 4.60
CA ARG A 29 0.55 28.40 4.94
C ARG A 29 -0.35 27.85 3.82
N ILE A 30 -0.51 26.52 3.73
CA ILE A 30 -1.52 25.91 2.84
C ILE A 30 -2.90 26.43 3.25
N PRO A 31 -3.75 26.93 2.33
CA PRO A 31 -5.12 27.33 2.66
C PRO A 31 -5.96 26.10 3.06
N VAL A 32 -6.92 26.34 3.95
CA VAL A 32 -7.87 25.35 4.43
C VAL A 32 -9.27 25.85 4.11
N ILE A 33 -9.97 25.15 3.23
CA ILE A 33 -11.36 25.44 2.88
C ILE A 33 -12.15 24.13 3.02
N PRO A 34 -12.92 23.96 4.11
CA PRO A 34 -13.48 22.67 4.51
C PRO A 34 -14.89 22.37 3.94
N GLU A 35 -15.41 23.16 3.00
CA GLU A 35 -16.80 23.06 2.48
C GLU A 35 -17.84 22.89 3.62
N VAL A 36 -18.04 23.93 4.44
CA VAL A 36 -18.96 23.90 5.60
C VAL A 36 -20.19 24.78 5.39
N ALA A 37 -21.39 24.23 5.64
CA ALA A 37 -22.65 24.98 5.64
C ALA A 37 -23.48 24.71 6.90
N GLY A 38 -24.20 23.59 6.98
CA GLY A 38 -25.14 23.32 8.08
C GLY A 38 -24.49 23.15 9.46
N VAL A 39 -23.18 22.90 9.52
CA VAL A 39 -22.40 22.94 10.77
C VAL A 39 -22.35 24.37 11.34
N THR A 40 -22.22 25.39 10.48
CA THR A 40 -22.16 26.80 10.89
C THR A 40 -23.48 27.27 11.52
N ALA A 41 -24.61 26.76 11.02
CA ALA A 41 -25.93 27.00 11.59
C ALA A 41 -25.99 26.52 13.06
N LYS A 42 -25.53 25.28 13.32
CA LYS A 42 -25.52 24.72 14.68
C LYS A 42 -24.55 25.43 15.62
N LEU A 43 -23.38 25.87 15.12
CA LEU A 43 -22.43 26.68 15.90
C LEU A 43 -23.08 27.98 16.41
N CYS A 44 -23.92 28.60 15.57
CA CYS A 44 -24.71 29.79 15.91
C CYS A 44 -26.06 29.50 16.61
N GLY A 45 -26.35 28.26 17.00
CA GLY A 45 -27.61 27.89 17.64
C GLY A 45 -28.86 28.09 16.76
N LYS A 46 -28.70 27.98 15.44
CA LYS A 46 -29.77 28.07 14.42
C LYS A 46 -30.16 26.70 13.91
N SER A 47 -31.42 26.55 13.47
CA SER A 47 -31.81 25.37 12.69
C SER A 47 -31.19 25.42 11.29
N VAL A 48 -31.05 24.26 10.63
CA VAL A 48 -30.61 24.22 9.23
C VAL A 48 -31.58 24.99 8.34
N ARG A 49 -32.89 24.95 8.67
CA ARG A 49 -33.93 25.72 7.99
C ARG A 49 -33.72 27.23 8.06
N ASP A 50 -33.40 27.79 9.23
CA ASP A 50 -33.17 29.24 9.38
C ASP A 50 -31.98 29.67 8.52
N TYR A 51 -30.89 28.89 8.55
CA TYR A 51 -29.69 29.13 7.76
C TYR A 51 -30.00 29.15 6.25
N VAL A 52 -30.71 28.14 5.71
CA VAL A 52 -30.96 28.08 4.26
C VAL A 52 -32.05 29.04 3.75
N THR A 53 -32.73 29.80 4.62
CA THR A 53 -33.86 30.67 4.19
C THR A 53 -33.64 32.18 4.37
N ASP A 54 -32.62 32.63 5.10
CA ASP A 54 -32.27 34.05 5.23
C ASP A 54 -30.76 34.27 5.02
N GLY A 55 -30.41 35.03 3.98
CA GLY A 55 -29.03 35.38 3.62
C GLY A 55 -28.29 36.18 4.69
N ALA A 56 -28.99 36.86 5.60
CA ALA A 56 -28.37 37.46 6.78
C ALA A 56 -27.98 36.40 7.82
N VAL A 57 -28.73 35.29 7.92
CA VAL A 57 -28.38 34.14 8.76
C VAL A 57 -27.24 33.34 8.12
N ILE A 58 -27.25 33.11 6.80
CA ILE A 58 -26.11 32.53 6.06
C ILE A 58 -24.83 33.32 6.38
N ALA A 59 -24.85 34.63 6.12
CA ALA A 59 -23.68 35.48 6.30
C ALA A 59 -23.22 35.55 7.76
N GLY A 60 -24.15 35.67 8.71
CA GLY A 60 -23.84 35.70 10.15
C GLY A 60 -23.20 34.40 10.65
N CYS A 61 -23.74 33.24 10.27
CA CYS A 61 -23.21 31.94 10.67
C CYS A 61 -21.83 31.67 10.05
N GLN A 62 -21.64 32.04 8.78
CA GLN A 62 -20.37 31.88 8.07
C GLN A 62 -19.26 32.78 8.63
N LEU A 63 -19.58 34.04 8.96
CA LEU A 63 -18.62 34.94 9.62
C LEU A 63 -18.24 34.45 11.01
N ASN A 64 -19.20 34.00 11.82
CA ASN A 64 -18.93 33.45 13.15
C ASN A 64 -18.10 32.16 13.09
N ALA A 65 -18.39 31.25 12.15
CA ALA A 65 -17.61 30.05 11.96
C ALA A 65 -16.20 30.33 11.40
N GLN A 66 -16.03 31.33 10.53
CA GLN A 66 -14.71 31.75 10.07
C GLN A 66 -13.89 32.41 11.20
N GLU A 67 -14.52 33.22 12.05
CA GLU A 67 -13.89 33.80 13.25
C GLU A 67 -13.49 32.70 14.25
N HIS A 68 -14.34 31.70 14.46
CA HIS A 68 -14.10 30.60 15.40
C HIS A 68 -13.02 29.61 14.92
N PHE A 69 -13.09 29.16 13.66
CA PHE A 69 -12.21 28.13 13.11
C PHE A 69 -10.98 28.65 12.37
N GLN A 70 -10.95 29.92 11.94
CA GLN A 70 -9.83 30.56 11.21
C GLN A 70 -9.45 29.87 9.87
N TYR A 71 -10.44 29.29 9.18
CA TYR A 71 -10.33 28.79 7.81
C TYR A 71 -10.36 29.93 6.75
N ASP A 72 -10.14 29.60 5.48
CA ASP A 72 -9.70 30.55 4.45
C ASP A 72 -10.77 31.04 3.45
N ALA A 73 -12.05 30.71 3.62
CA ALA A 73 -13.14 31.21 2.78
C ALA A 73 -14.47 31.27 3.54
N VAL A 74 -15.41 32.10 3.09
CA VAL A 74 -16.81 32.11 3.57
C VAL A 74 -17.76 31.79 2.43
N PHE A 75 -18.81 31.02 2.70
CA PHE A 75 -19.71 30.52 1.67
C PHE A 75 -21.06 31.25 1.63
N ALA A 76 -21.42 31.80 0.47
CA ALA A 76 -22.81 32.13 0.16
C ALA A 76 -23.49 30.89 -0.46
N PHE A 77 -23.83 29.92 0.38
CA PHE A 77 -24.47 28.66 0.02
C PHE A 77 -25.58 28.29 1.01
N ALA A 78 -26.68 27.75 0.46
CA ALA A 78 -27.83 27.25 1.21
C ALA A 78 -28.02 25.75 0.98
N ASP A 79 -28.42 25.34 -0.23
CA ASP A 79 -28.68 23.94 -0.60
C ASP A 79 -28.82 23.75 -2.13
N LEU A 80 -28.99 22.50 -2.55
CA LEU A 80 -29.17 22.06 -3.94
C LEU A 80 -30.60 22.27 -4.49
N CYS A 81 -31.36 23.26 -3.99
CA CYS A 81 -32.73 23.55 -4.41
C CYS A 81 -33.03 25.03 -4.71
N VAL A 82 -32.05 25.94 -4.63
CA VAL A 82 -32.27 27.39 -4.86
C VAL A 82 -32.75 27.67 -6.29
N GLU A 83 -32.05 27.17 -7.30
CA GLU A 83 -32.40 27.36 -8.71
C GLU A 83 -33.64 26.55 -9.13
N PRO A 84 -33.80 25.27 -8.73
CA PRO A 84 -35.05 24.53 -8.93
C PRO A 84 -36.30 25.23 -8.39
N GLU A 85 -36.22 25.87 -7.22
CA GLU A 85 -37.31 26.66 -6.62
C GLU A 85 -37.58 27.95 -7.41
N ALA A 86 -36.53 28.67 -7.84
CA ALA A 86 -36.67 29.86 -8.68
C ALA A 86 -37.38 29.56 -10.02
N ILE A 87 -37.03 28.43 -10.65
CA ILE A 87 -37.70 27.91 -11.87
C ILE A 87 -39.16 27.51 -11.59
N GLY A 88 -39.46 26.95 -10.41
CA GLY A 88 -40.84 26.73 -9.96
C GLY A 88 -41.12 25.40 -9.26
N CYS A 89 -40.11 24.63 -8.87
CA CYS A 89 -40.31 23.40 -8.10
C CYS A 89 -40.82 23.70 -6.68
N THR A 90 -41.73 22.88 -6.16
CA THR A 90 -42.15 23.01 -4.75
C THR A 90 -41.21 22.22 -3.85
N LEU A 91 -40.83 22.81 -2.71
CA LEU A 91 -39.89 22.20 -1.76
C LEU A 91 -40.58 21.75 -0.46
N THR A 92 -40.02 20.74 0.19
CA THR A 92 -40.25 20.43 1.61
C THR A 92 -39.08 20.97 2.42
N TYR A 93 -39.34 21.65 3.53
CA TYR A 93 -38.33 22.16 4.46
C TYR A 93 -38.41 21.41 5.81
N PRO A 94 -37.50 20.44 6.09
CA PRO A 94 -37.27 19.92 7.43
C PRO A 94 -36.78 21.02 8.39
N ALA A 95 -36.73 20.75 9.69
CA ALA A 95 -36.12 21.67 10.67
C ALA A 95 -34.58 21.54 10.67
N ASP A 96 -34.09 20.30 10.89
CA ASP A 96 -32.68 20.01 11.15
C ASP A 96 -31.94 19.37 9.96
N ASN A 97 -32.48 19.51 8.75
CA ASN A 97 -31.91 18.96 7.52
C ASN A 97 -32.27 19.83 6.30
N TYR A 98 -31.53 19.67 5.21
CA TYR A 98 -31.70 20.41 3.97
C TYR A 98 -33.07 20.20 3.30
N PRO A 99 -33.59 21.21 2.60
CA PRO A 99 -34.82 21.08 1.84
C PRO A 99 -34.61 20.18 0.62
N HIS A 100 -35.70 19.60 0.15
CA HIS A 100 -35.72 18.76 -1.03
C HIS A 100 -36.92 19.08 -1.90
N VAL A 101 -36.77 18.88 -3.21
CA VAL A 101 -37.87 18.97 -4.17
C VAL A 101 -38.96 17.97 -3.79
N LYS A 102 -40.15 18.49 -3.50
CA LYS A 102 -41.38 17.74 -3.21
C LYS A 102 -42.12 17.41 -4.50
N GLN A 103 -42.13 18.35 -5.44
CA GLN A 103 -42.69 18.15 -6.78
C GLN A 103 -41.82 18.89 -7.81
N PRO A 104 -41.24 18.18 -8.79
CA PRO A 104 -40.52 18.81 -9.90
C PRO A 104 -41.50 19.58 -10.79
N VAL A 105 -41.04 20.71 -11.32
CA VAL A 105 -41.84 21.59 -12.20
C VAL A 105 -42.09 20.96 -13.57
N MET A 106 -41.16 20.14 -14.07
CA MET A 106 -41.31 19.36 -15.29
C MET A 106 -41.84 17.96 -14.98
N GLN A 107 -42.87 17.53 -15.72
CA GLN A 107 -43.44 16.18 -15.66
C GLN A 107 -42.98 15.31 -16.83
N SER A 108 -42.49 15.91 -17.91
CA SER A 108 -41.76 15.31 -19.04
C SER A 108 -40.85 16.36 -19.68
N ILE A 109 -39.94 15.96 -20.58
CA ILE A 109 -39.06 16.94 -21.24
C ILE A 109 -39.80 17.89 -22.22
N SER A 110 -40.98 17.49 -22.69
CA SER A 110 -41.87 18.36 -23.48
C SER A 110 -42.48 19.53 -22.69
N ASP A 111 -42.31 19.58 -21.36
CA ASP A 111 -42.67 20.75 -20.56
C ASP A 111 -41.67 21.92 -20.70
N LEU A 112 -40.50 21.70 -21.33
CA LEU A 112 -39.43 22.69 -21.43
C LEU A 112 -39.90 24.00 -22.09
N ASP A 113 -40.73 23.90 -23.12
CA ASP A 113 -41.28 25.05 -23.87
C ASP A 113 -42.27 25.91 -23.06
N LYS A 114 -42.57 25.53 -21.81
CA LYS A 114 -43.41 26.27 -20.85
C LYS A 114 -42.59 27.07 -19.84
N LEU A 115 -41.27 26.90 -19.80
CA LEU A 115 -40.37 27.52 -18.81
C LEU A 115 -39.68 28.75 -19.39
N SER A 116 -39.47 29.76 -18.55
CA SER A 116 -38.58 30.91 -18.82
C SER A 116 -37.38 30.88 -17.88
N VAL A 117 -36.32 31.61 -18.21
CA VAL A 117 -35.23 31.85 -17.24
C VAL A 117 -35.80 32.71 -16.10
N PRO A 118 -35.62 32.33 -14.82
CA PRO A 118 -36.12 33.12 -13.70
C PRO A 118 -35.21 34.33 -13.42
N ASP A 119 -35.81 35.47 -13.05
CA ASP A 119 -35.07 36.64 -12.59
C ASP A 119 -34.44 36.40 -11.20
N PRO A 120 -33.10 36.42 -11.05
CA PRO A 120 -32.45 36.15 -9.77
C PRO A 120 -32.70 37.19 -8.67
N LEU A 121 -33.22 38.37 -9.01
CA LEU A 121 -33.57 39.43 -8.06
C LEU A 121 -34.99 39.29 -7.50
N GLU A 122 -35.86 38.50 -8.13
CA GLU A 122 -37.26 38.29 -7.71
C GLU A 122 -37.62 36.83 -7.36
N ARG A 123 -36.87 35.83 -7.83
CA ARG A 123 -37.34 34.43 -7.87
C ARG A 123 -36.72 33.51 -6.81
N GLY A 124 -37.58 32.85 -6.05
CA GLY A 124 -37.20 31.85 -5.06
C GLY A 124 -36.26 32.44 -3.99
N ARG A 125 -35.21 31.69 -3.63
CA ARG A 125 -34.17 32.16 -2.70
C ARG A 125 -32.92 32.74 -3.36
N MET A 126 -32.88 32.90 -4.69
CA MET A 126 -31.76 33.59 -5.37
C MET A 126 -31.47 34.99 -4.78
N PRO A 127 -32.47 35.83 -4.43
CA PRO A 127 -32.22 37.15 -3.82
C PRO A 127 -31.54 37.06 -2.46
N GLU A 128 -31.82 35.99 -1.70
CA GLU A 128 -31.24 35.75 -0.37
C GLU A 128 -29.78 35.31 -0.45
N ILE A 129 -29.40 34.52 -1.46
CA ILE A 129 -27.97 34.23 -1.72
C ILE A 129 -27.23 35.50 -2.18
N ILE A 130 -27.83 36.31 -3.05
CA ILE A 130 -27.29 37.60 -3.49
C ILE A 130 -27.11 38.58 -2.31
N LYS A 131 -28.06 38.58 -1.37
CA LYS A 131 -27.98 39.31 -0.08
C LYS A 131 -26.86 38.77 0.80
N ALA A 132 -26.69 37.45 0.92
CA ALA A 132 -25.60 36.84 1.66
C ALA A 132 -24.22 37.25 1.09
N VAL A 133 -24.02 37.19 -0.23
CA VAL A 133 -22.78 37.65 -0.88
C VAL A 133 -22.48 39.10 -0.54
N LYS A 134 -23.47 40.01 -0.65
CA LYS A 134 -23.30 41.44 -0.35
C LYS A 134 -22.92 41.67 1.12
N ILE A 135 -23.50 40.95 2.07
CA ILE A 135 -23.17 41.06 3.49
C ILE A 135 -21.75 40.51 3.75
N LEU A 136 -21.44 39.32 3.25
CA LEU A 136 -20.12 38.69 3.39
C LEU A 136 -19.02 39.56 2.77
N LYS A 137 -19.24 40.15 1.59
CA LYS A 137 -18.25 40.99 0.91
C LYS A 137 -17.92 42.26 1.70
N ASN A 138 -18.96 42.93 2.20
CA ASN A 138 -18.81 44.13 3.05
C ASN A 138 -18.09 43.82 4.37
N ALA A 139 -18.32 42.65 4.97
CA ALA A 139 -17.66 42.22 6.19
C ALA A 139 -16.20 41.77 5.97
N CYS A 140 -15.93 41.00 4.92
CA CYS A 140 -14.62 40.40 4.66
C CYS A 140 -13.59 41.39 4.09
N GLN A 141 -14.03 42.47 3.43
CA GLN A 141 -13.17 43.58 2.98
C GLN A 141 -11.95 43.13 2.14
N GLY A 142 -12.09 42.07 1.35
CA GLY A 142 -10.99 41.50 0.55
C GLY A 142 -9.91 40.74 1.33
N LYS A 143 -10.12 40.45 2.62
CA LYS A 143 -9.19 39.67 3.46
C LYS A 143 -9.51 38.17 3.50
N VAL A 144 -10.76 37.83 3.20
CA VAL A 144 -11.29 36.46 3.09
C VAL A 144 -12.14 36.45 1.80
N PRO A 145 -11.96 35.45 0.91
CA PRO A 145 -12.73 35.35 -0.32
C PRO A 145 -14.17 34.94 -0.01
N VAL A 146 -15.12 35.59 -0.69
CA VAL A 146 -16.53 35.20 -0.67
C VAL A 146 -16.77 34.19 -1.79
N VAL A 147 -16.95 32.92 -1.43
CA VAL A 147 -17.26 31.83 -2.36
C VAL A 147 -18.78 31.77 -2.52
N ALA A 148 -19.30 32.12 -3.69
CA ALA A 148 -20.72 32.00 -4.00
C ALA A 148 -21.01 30.70 -4.75
N HIS A 149 -22.10 30.03 -4.38
CA HIS A 149 -22.50 28.77 -4.98
C HIS A 149 -23.52 28.96 -6.11
N ALA A 150 -23.35 28.21 -7.19
CA ALA A 150 -24.38 27.92 -8.18
C ALA A 150 -24.43 26.41 -8.49
N LEU A 151 -25.58 25.89 -8.89
CA LEU A 151 -25.68 24.54 -9.42
C LEU A 151 -25.20 24.46 -10.87
N ALA A 152 -24.54 23.34 -11.20
CA ALA A 152 -24.20 23.04 -12.59
C ALA A 152 -25.43 22.55 -13.40
N PRO A 153 -25.47 22.79 -14.73
CA PRO A 153 -26.68 22.59 -15.54
C PRO A 153 -27.27 21.18 -15.46
N LEU A 154 -26.43 20.14 -15.48
CA LEU A 154 -26.86 18.74 -15.36
C LEU A 154 -27.54 18.46 -14.01
N THR A 155 -27.04 19.08 -12.93
CA THR A 155 -27.68 18.97 -11.61
C THR A 155 -28.98 19.79 -11.55
N ILE A 156 -29.05 21.00 -12.12
CA ILE A 156 -30.33 21.75 -12.19
C ILE A 156 -31.38 20.90 -12.94
N ALA A 157 -31.02 20.34 -14.10
CA ALA A 157 -31.89 19.50 -14.92
C ALA A 157 -32.41 18.27 -14.15
N SER A 158 -31.55 17.60 -13.37
CA SER A 158 -31.94 16.44 -12.54
C SER A 158 -32.74 16.80 -11.27
N ARG A 159 -32.96 18.10 -10.99
CA ARG A 159 -33.76 18.58 -9.86
C ARG A 159 -35.10 19.17 -10.30
N ILE A 160 -35.20 19.68 -11.53
CA ILE A 160 -36.44 20.22 -12.09
C ILE A 160 -37.33 19.18 -12.78
N MET A 161 -36.82 17.97 -12.98
CA MET A 161 -37.52 16.79 -13.51
C MET A 161 -37.37 15.62 -12.53
N ASP A 162 -38.26 14.63 -12.62
CA ASP A 162 -38.07 13.33 -11.99
C ASP A 162 -36.80 12.62 -12.48
N ILE A 163 -36.12 11.88 -11.59
CA ILE A 163 -34.79 11.30 -11.86
C ILE A 163 -34.83 10.15 -12.87
N GLU A 164 -35.89 9.33 -12.89
CA GLU A 164 -36.02 8.26 -13.90
C GLU A 164 -36.23 8.88 -15.28
N LYS A 165 -37.13 9.87 -15.38
CA LYS A 165 -37.42 10.60 -16.62
C LYS A 165 -36.21 11.38 -17.14
N PHE A 166 -35.42 11.95 -16.24
CA PHE A 166 -34.13 12.59 -16.56
C PHE A 166 -33.15 11.57 -17.18
N LEU A 167 -33.02 10.37 -16.60
CA LEU A 167 -32.15 9.31 -17.13
C LEU A 167 -32.65 8.76 -18.48
N TYR A 168 -33.96 8.56 -18.66
CA TYR A 168 -34.54 8.18 -19.96
C TYR A 168 -34.29 9.25 -21.03
N ALA A 169 -34.47 10.54 -20.70
CA ALA A 169 -34.28 11.63 -21.66
C ALA A 169 -32.85 11.76 -22.21
N ILE A 170 -31.82 11.32 -21.46
CA ILE A 170 -30.43 11.24 -21.96
C ILE A 170 -30.31 10.26 -23.13
N VAL A 171 -31.08 9.16 -23.09
CA VAL A 171 -30.98 8.04 -24.05
C VAL A 171 -31.99 8.18 -25.18
N ASP A 172 -33.26 8.43 -24.85
CA ASP A 172 -34.38 8.39 -25.79
C ASP A 172 -34.59 9.74 -26.51
N GLU A 173 -34.27 10.86 -25.85
CA GLU A 173 -34.49 12.22 -26.37
C GLU A 173 -33.23 13.13 -26.31
N PRO A 174 -32.03 12.67 -26.73
CA PRO A 174 -30.77 13.38 -26.50
C PRO A 174 -30.71 14.80 -27.09
N ASN A 175 -31.49 15.08 -28.14
CA ASN A 175 -31.62 16.44 -28.70
C ASN A 175 -32.46 17.38 -27.81
N ASN A 176 -33.57 16.90 -27.24
CA ASN A 176 -34.33 17.67 -26.26
C ASN A 176 -33.56 17.78 -24.94
N PHE A 177 -32.78 16.76 -24.56
CA PHE A 177 -31.88 16.84 -23.40
C PHE A 177 -30.78 17.89 -23.58
N LYS A 178 -30.20 18.03 -24.78
CA LYS A 178 -29.29 19.15 -25.11
C LYS A 178 -29.98 20.52 -25.07
N ARG A 179 -31.28 20.62 -25.40
CA ARG A 179 -32.08 21.85 -25.18
C ARG A 179 -32.29 22.14 -23.69
N LEU A 180 -32.61 21.12 -22.89
CA LEU A 180 -32.79 21.22 -21.43
C LEU A 180 -31.51 21.68 -20.71
N LEU A 181 -30.35 21.15 -21.12
CA LEU A 181 -29.06 21.62 -20.59
C LEU A 181 -28.69 23.02 -21.08
N SER A 182 -29.06 23.39 -22.30
CA SER A 182 -28.87 24.76 -22.80
C SER A 182 -29.68 25.78 -21.97
N TYR A 183 -30.94 25.46 -21.66
CA TYR A 183 -31.81 26.26 -20.80
C TYR A 183 -31.26 26.36 -19.36
N THR A 184 -30.92 25.24 -18.73
CA THR A 184 -30.40 25.25 -17.36
C THR A 184 -29.02 25.90 -17.24
N CYS A 185 -28.20 25.86 -18.31
CA CYS A 185 -26.99 26.66 -18.45
C CYS A 185 -27.26 28.16 -18.49
N GLU A 186 -28.37 28.59 -19.10
CA GLU A 186 -28.79 30.00 -19.08
C GLU A 186 -29.34 30.43 -17.71
N VAL A 187 -30.05 29.56 -17.00
CA VAL A 187 -30.42 29.82 -15.59
C VAL A 187 -29.18 29.97 -14.70
N ALA A 188 -28.20 29.06 -14.82
CA ALA A 188 -26.94 29.12 -14.08
C ALA A 188 -26.16 30.40 -14.41
N LEU A 189 -26.01 30.75 -15.70
CA LEU A 189 -25.35 31.97 -16.14
C LEU A 189 -26.02 33.23 -15.58
N GLU A 190 -27.35 33.32 -15.61
CA GLU A 190 -28.06 34.53 -15.16
C GLU A 190 -27.89 34.73 -13.65
N PHE A 191 -27.97 33.66 -12.86
CA PHE A 191 -27.71 33.72 -11.42
C PHE A 191 -26.25 34.08 -11.13
N ILE A 192 -25.29 33.46 -11.83
CA ILE A 192 -23.86 33.74 -11.67
C ILE A 192 -23.52 35.21 -11.91
N LYS A 193 -24.08 35.87 -12.95
CA LYS A 193 -23.88 37.32 -13.16
C LYS A 193 -24.25 38.13 -11.91
N HIS A 194 -25.41 37.87 -11.32
CA HIS A 194 -25.89 38.60 -10.15
C HIS A 194 -25.10 38.28 -8.88
N LEU A 195 -24.51 37.09 -8.76
CA LEU A 195 -23.55 36.74 -7.70
C LEU A 195 -22.20 37.47 -7.87
N LEU A 196 -21.75 37.66 -9.11
CA LEU A 196 -20.54 38.44 -9.44
C LEU A 196 -20.75 39.95 -9.20
N GLU A 197 -21.89 40.50 -9.63
CA GLU A 197 -22.30 41.89 -9.33
C GLU A 197 -22.53 42.14 -7.83
N ALA A 198 -22.91 41.10 -7.08
CA ALA A 198 -22.97 41.13 -5.62
C ALA A 198 -21.58 41.17 -4.95
N GLY A 199 -20.51 40.87 -5.70
CA GLY A 199 -19.12 40.93 -5.26
C GLY A 199 -18.52 39.60 -4.79
N ALA A 200 -19.00 38.46 -5.30
CA ALA A 200 -18.33 37.17 -5.08
C ALA A 200 -16.87 37.18 -5.59
N ASP A 201 -15.97 36.49 -4.89
CA ASP A 201 -14.56 36.31 -5.27
C ASP A 201 -14.31 34.97 -5.99
N SER A 202 -15.19 34.01 -5.77
CA SER A 202 -15.18 32.70 -6.40
C SER A 202 -16.59 32.23 -6.71
N ILE A 203 -16.76 31.50 -7.81
CA ILE A 203 -17.97 30.77 -8.14
C ILE A 203 -17.67 29.28 -8.03
N ILE A 204 -18.26 28.63 -7.02
CA ILE A 204 -18.22 27.17 -6.88
C ILE A 204 -19.46 26.55 -7.49
N MET A 205 -19.25 25.61 -8.42
CA MET A 205 -20.32 24.89 -9.09
C MET A 205 -20.41 23.47 -8.55
N PHE A 206 -21.50 23.19 -7.82
CA PHE A 206 -21.79 21.84 -7.34
C PHE A 206 -22.48 21.02 -8.44
N ASN A 207 -21.96 19.82 -8.68
CA ASN A 207 -22.49 18.91 -9.71
C ASN A 207 -22.57 17.44 -9.27
N PRO A 208 -23.27 17.11 -8.16
CA PRO A 208 -23.41 15.73 -7.69
C PRO A 208 -24.00 14.79 -8.76
N SER A 209 -24.89 15.27 -9.63
CA SER A 209 -25.49 14.46 -10.70
C SER A 209 -24.51 14.09 -11.82
N ALA A 210 -23.36 14.78 -11.92
CA ALA A 210 -22.25 14.41 -12.81
C ALA A 210 -21.25 13.43 -12.18
N SER A 211 -21.52 12.93 -10.97
CA SER A 211 -20.65 11.92 -10.33
C SER A 211 -20.51 10.69 -11.23
N PRO A 212 -19.28 10.15 -11.42
CA PRO A 212 -19.07 8.88 -12.13
C PRO A 212 -19.81 7.67 -11.54
N ALA A 213 -20.30 7.77 -10.31
CA ALA A 213 -21.19 6.77 -9.69
C ALA A 213 -22.65 6.82 -10.19
N ILE A 214 -23.04 7.89 -10.90
CA ILE A 214 -24.39 8.10 -11.46
C ILE A 214 -24.34 8.11 -12.99
N LEU A 215 -23.40 8.86 -13.59
CA LEU A 215 -23.28 9.04 -15.04
C LEU A 215 -21.86 8.74 -15.53
N PRO A 216 -21.67 7.84 -16.51
CA PRO A 216 -20.35 7.54 -17.06
C PRO A 216 -19.66 8.78 -17.66
N PRO A 217 -18.31 8.91 -17.58
CA PRO A 217 -17.57 10.05 -18.12
C PRO A 217 -17.83 10.40 -19.60
N LYS A 218 -18.28 9.43 -20.42
CA LYS A 218 -18.75 9.71 -21.80
C LYS A 218 -19.98 10.64 -21.83
N ILE A 219 -20.95 10.42 -20.95
CA ILE A 219 -22.18 11.25 -20.87
C ILE A 219 -21.81 12.66 -20.39
N PHE A 220 -20.94 12.76 -19.38
CA PHE A 220 -20.39 14.05 -18.94
C PHE A 220 -19.76 14.84 -20.09
N ARG A 221 -18.87 14.20 -20.87
CA ARG A 221 -18.19 14.82 -22.03
C ARG A 221 -19.13 15.25 -23.15
N GLU A 222 -20.18 14.47 -23.44
CA GLU A 222 -21.12 14.78 -24.52
C GLU A 222 -22.12 15.89 -24.14
N PHE A 223 -22.58 15.91 -22.89
CA PHE A 223 -23.74 16.70 -22.49
C PHE A 223 -23.41 17.87 -21.56
N GLU A 224 -22.53 17.70 -20.57
CA GLU A 224 -22.31 18.70 -19.52
C GLU A 224 -21.03 19.52 -19.73
N LEU A 225 -19.93 18.89 -20.13
CA LEU A 225 -18.65 19.56 -20.39
C LEU A 225 -18.77 20.77 -21.36
N PRO A 226 -19.59 20.75 -22.44
CA PRO A 226 -19.80 21.92 -23.29
C PRO A 226 -20.49 23.09 -22.58
N ASN A 227 -21.36 22.81 -21.61
CA ASN A 227 -22.07 23.83 -20.83
C ASN A 227 -21.17 24.42 -19.74
N LEU A 228 -20.36 23.59 -19.07
CA LEU A 228 -19.31 24.07 -18.17
C LEU A 228 -18.28 24.95 -18.90
N ALA A 229 -17.88 24.57 -20.12
CA ALA A 229 -17.02 25.40 -20.96
C ALA A 229 -17.66 26.75 -21.34
N LYS A 230 -18.97 26.78 -21.63
CA LYS A 230 -19.74 28.03 -21.86
C LYS A 230 -19.77 28.91 -20.60
N ILE A 231 -19.92 28.33 -19.41
CA ILE A 231 -20.00 29.06 -18.13
C ILE A 231 -18.62 29.58 -17.70
N TYR A 232 -17.62 28.72 -17.54
CA TYR A 232 -16.29 29.14 -17.11
C TYR A 232 -15.61 30.03 -18.16
N GLY A 233 -15.83 29.78 -19.46
CA GLY A 233 -15.38 30.64 -20.54
C GLY A 233 -16.04 32.04 -20.54
N PHE A 234 -17.29 32.17 -20.06
CA PHE A 234 -17.90 33.48 -19.82
C PHE A 234 -17.23 34.19 -18.63
N ILE A 235 -17.09 33.51 -17.48
CA ILE A 235 -16.48 34.06 -16.26
C ILE A 235 -15.05 34.53 -16.56
N LYS A 236 -14.18 33.65 -17.08
CA LYS A 236 -12.78 33.99 -17.40
C LYS A 236 -12.59 35.08 -18.45
N LYS A 237 -13.60 35.34 -19.29
CA LYS A 237 -13.55 36.40 -20.31
C LYS A 237 -13.97 37.77 -19.76
N GLN A 238 -14.95 37.82 -18.86
CA GLN A 238 -15.53 39.07 -18.35
C GLN A 238 -14.97 39.49 -16.99
N TYR A 239 -14.60 38.51 -16.15
CA TYR A 239 -14.13 38.66 -14.77
C TYR A 239 -12.92 37.74 -14.54
N PRO A 240 -11.77 37.99 -15.22
CA PRO A 240 -10.61 37.09 -15.20
C PRO A 240 -10.00 36.88 -13.80
N GLU A 241 -10.24 37.81 -12.87
CA GLU A 241 -9.84 37.75 -11.47
C GLU A 241 -10.61 36.72 -10.61
N ILE A 242 -11.75 36.21 -11.11
CA ILE A 242 -12.62 35.29 -10.37
C ILE A 242 -12.05 33.87 -10.38
N ILE A 243 -12.09 33.25 -9.20
CA ILE A 243 -11.73 31.84 -9.01
C ILE A 243 -12.92 30.97 -9.43
N THR A 244 -12.75 30.26 -10.55
CA THR A 244 -13.68 29.26 -11.07
C THR A 244 -13.43 27.92 -10.39
N TRP A 245 -14.46 27.38 -9.75
CA TRP A 245 -14.37 26.17 -8.93
C TRP A 245 -15.46 25.17 -9.33
N TYR A 246 -15.10 23.89 -9.47
CA TYR A 246 -15.99 22.76 -9.71
C TYR A 246 -15.90 21.74 -8.57
N SER A 247 -17.03 21.28 -8.02
CA SER A 247 -17.06 20.26 -6.96
C SER A 247 -18.05 19.14 -7.29
N VAL A 248 -17.56 17.89 -7.22
CA VAL A 248 -18.30 16.67 -7.54
C VAL A 248 -17.67 15.47 -6.81
N ALA A 249 -18.47 14.74 -6.04
CA ALA A 249 -18.04 13.55 -5.32
C ALA A 249 -17.91 12.31 -6.24
N GLY A 250 -17.20 11.28 -5.80
CA GLY A 250 -16.95 10.05 -6.55
C GLY A 250 -15.53 9.95 -7.15
N ALA A 251 -15.29 8.86 -7.87
CA ALA A 251 -14.01 8.54 -8.50
C ALA A 251 -13.80 9.37 -9.79
N THR A 252 -13.48 10.65 -9.65
CA THR A 252 -13.47 11.66 -10.72
C THR A 252 -12.18 11.72 -11.55
N GLN A 253 -11.22 10.81 -11.34
CA GLN A 253 -9.92 10.81 -12.03
C GLN A 253 -10.02 10.86 -13.56
N GLU A 254 -11.04 10.26 -14.17
CA GLU A 254 -11.22 10.30 -15.62
C GLU A 254 -11.51 11.70 -16.17
N ILE A 255 -12.18 12.58 -15.42
CA ILE A 255 -12.62 13.90 -15.90
C ILE A 255 -11.67 15.05 -15.51
N ILE A 256 -10.65 14.80 -14.67
CA ILE A 256 -9.65 15.80 -14.26
C ILE A 256 -9.03 16.51 -15.47
N LYS A 257 -8.66 15.75 -16.52
CA LYS A 257 -8.06 16.34 -17.73
C LYS A 257 -9.05 17.15 -18.56
N ASP A 258 -10.32 16.75 -18.57
CA ASP A 258 -11.38 17.52 -19.24
C ASP A 258 -11.60 18.87 -18.54
N MET A 259 -11.49 18.93 -17.22
CA MET A 259 -11.57 20.18 -16.44
C MET A 259 -10.36 21.10 -16.64
N GLU A 260 -9.15 20.56 -16.74
CA GLU A 260 -7.94 21.31 -17.13
C GLU A 260 -8.07 21.92 -18.53
N ASN A 261 -8.63 21.16 -19.48
CA ASN A 261 -8.81 21.60 -20.86
C ASN A 261 -9.79 22.79 -21.02
N ILE A 262 -10.70 23.01 -20.06
CA ILE A 262 -11.63 24.17 -20.06
C ILE A 262 -11.14 25.34 -19.19
N ASN A 263 -9.89 25.29 -18.71
CA ASN A 263 -9.23 26.35 -17.93
C ASN A 263 -9.98 26.73 -16.63
N LEU A 264 -10.43 25.69 -15.91
CA LEU A 264 -10.86 25.78 -14.51
C LEU A 264 -9.67 26.13 -13.58
N ASP A 265 -9.91 26.82 -12.46
CA ASP A 265 -8.87 27.07 -11.45
C ASP A 265 -8.81 25.98 -10.37
N VAL A 266 -9.95 25.64 -9.76
CA VAL A 266 -10.04 24.76 -8.59
C VAL A 266 -11.01 23.60 -8.83
N MET A 267 -10.58 22.37 -8.54
CA MET A 267 -11.44 21.18 -8.55
C MET A 267 -11.44 20.51 -7.18
N THR A 268 -12.61 20.35 -6.55
CA THR A 268 -12.74 19.48 -5.37
C THR A 268 -12.68 18.03 -5.84
N ILE A 269 -11.88 17.21 -5.15
CA ILE A 269 -11.71 15.77 -5.41
C ILE A 269 -12.07 14.96 -4.16
N ASP A 270 -12.77 13.84 -4.39
CA ASP A 270 -13.26 12.96 -3.32
C ASP A 270 -12.14 12.07 -2.73
N TYR A 271 -12.36 11.46 -1.56
CA TYR A 271 -11.39 10.54 -0.92
C TYR A 271 -11.10 9.28 -1.77
N LEU A 272 -11.90 9.03 -2.80
CA LEU A 272 -11.73 7.97 -3.79
C LEU A 272 -10.66 8.30 -4.85
N VAL A 273 -10.20 9.56 -4.93
CA VAL A 273 -9.14 10.01 -5.84
C VAL A 273 -7.90 10.39 -5.01
N PRO A 274 -6.85 9.56 -4.98
CA PRO A 274 -5.60 9.89 -4.29
C PRO A 274 -4.98 11.19 -4.81
N LEU A 275 -4.44 12.01 -3.90
CA LEU A 275 -3.92 13.34 -4.24
C LEU A 275 -2.69 13.28 -5.17
N ASP A 276 -1.84 12.26 -5.03
CA ASP A 276 -0.73 12.00 -5.95
C ASP A 276 -1.21 11.63 -7.36
N VAL A 277 -2.26 10.81 -7.48
CA VAL A 277 -2.91 10.48 -8.76
C VAL A 277 -3.54 11.73 -9.39
N ALA A 278 -4.19 12.59 -8.61
CA ALA A 278 -4.73 13.86 -9.12
C ALA A 278 -3.62 14.78 -9.66
N PHE A 279 -2.52 14.92 -8.92
CA PHE A 279 -1.34 15.68 -9.36
C PHE A 279 -0.55 15.04 -10.52
N ASP A 280 -0.70 13.74 -10.79
CA ASP A 280 -0.12 13.08 -11.97
C ASP A 280 -0.99 13.28 -13.22
N LEU A 281 -2.30 13.51 -13.04
CA LEU A 281 -3.27 13.71 -14.12
C LEU A 281 -3.39 15.17 -14.58
N SER A 282 -3.15 16.14 -13.70
CA SER A 282 -3.18 17.57 -14.04
C SER A 282 -1.92 18.34 -13.72
N SER A 283 -1.57 19.27 -14.62
CA SER A 283 -0.52 20.26 -14.42
C SER A 283 -1.07 21.65 -14.09
N SER A 284 -2.26 22.01 -14.61
CA SER A 284 -2.83 23.35 -14.47
C SER A 284 -3.65 23.55 -13.19
N LEU A 285 -4.37 22.52 -12.73
CA LEU A 285 -5.41 22.65 -11.71
C LEU A 285 -4.87 22.85 -10.30
N CYS A 286 -5.65 23.55 -9.48
CA CYS A 286 -5.58 23.52 -8.03
C CYS A 286 -6.60 22.50 -7.50
N PHE A 287 -6.20 21.62 -6.59
CA PHE A 287 -7.10 20.62 -6.00
C PHE A 287 -7.58 21.06 -4.61
N ASN A 288 -8.88 20.95 -4.34
CA ASN A 288 -9.42 20.99 -2.98
C ASN A 288 -9.80 19.58 -2.52
N GLY A 289 -9.67 19.32 -1.23
CA GLY A 289 -10.04 18.04 -0.62
C GLY A 289 -8.90 17.41 0.18
N ASN A 290 -8.83 16.08 0.30
CA ASN A 290 -9.83 15.09 -0.14
C ASN A 290 -10.35 14.24 1.02
N ILE A 291 -10.30 14.75 2.26
CA ILE A 291 -10.70 13.98 3.45
C ILE A 291 -12.18 13.61 3.35
N LYS A 292 -12.51 12.35 3.66
CA LYS A 292 -13.88 11.85 3.60
C LYS A 292 -14.78 12.64 4.54
N SER A 293 -15.81 13.30 4.01
CA SER A 293 -16.64 14.24 4.77
C SER A 293 -17.35 13.60 5.98
N LEU A 294 -17.67 12.30 5.91
CA LEU A 294 -18.27 11.56 7.03
C LEU A 294 -17.28 11.28 8.18
N SER A 295 -15.97 11.35 7.96
CA SER A 295 -14.95 11.15 9.01
C SER A 295 -15.00 12.25 10.08
N PHE A 296 -15.42 13.47 9.73
CA PHE A 296 -15.68 14.56 10.70
C PHE A 296 -16.85 14.29 11.67
N VAL A 297 -17.62 13.23 11.42
CA VAL A 297 -18.67 12.70 12.31
C VAL A 297 -18.19 11.44 13.05
N ASN A 298 -17.44 10.56 12.37
CA ASN A 298 -17.22 9.18 12.79
C ASN A 298 -15.80 8.90 13.33
N GLU A 299 -14.83 9.79 13.14
CA GLU A 299 -13.42 9.63 13.52
C GLU A 299 -13.01 10.74 14.51
N SER A 300 -11.86 10.57 15.17
CA SER A 300 -11.40 11.53 16.18
C SER A 300 -10.78 12.78 15.57
N SER A 301 -10.63 13.83 16.38
CA SER A 301 -9.85 15.00 16.01
C SER A 301 -8.36 14.67 15.78
N GLU A 302 -7.82 13.61 16.38
CA GLU A 302 -6.44 13.15 16.13
C GLU A 302 -6.31 12.43 14.78
N ASP A 303 -7.31 11.64 14.38
CA ASP A 303 -7.38 11.01 13.05
C ASP A 303 -7.45 12.06 11.93
N ILE A 304 -8.31 13.08 12.12
CA ILE A 304 -8.49 14.18 11.16
C ILE A 304 -7.26 15.09 11.11
N PHE A 305 -6.61 15.36 12.25
CA PHE A 305 -5.32 16.07 12.28
C PHE A 305 -4.24 15.30 11.50
N THR A 306 -4.20 13.97 11.67
CA THR A 306 -3.22 13.10 11.01
C THR A 306 -3.43 13.07 9.50
N GLN A 307 -4.64 12.74 9.03
CA GLN A 307 -5.00 12.75 7.60
C GLN A 307 -4.72 14.13 6.95
N SER A 308 -5.08 15.21 7.64
CA SER A 308 -4.81 16.59 7.18
C SER A 308 -3.32 16.89 7.09
N THR A 309 -2.51 16.39 8.04
CA THR A 309 -1.06 16.56 8.07
C THR A 309 -0.39 15.79 6.93
N GLU A 310 -0.83 14.56 6.65
CA GLU A 310 -0.36 13.76 5.50
C GLU A 310 -0.62 14.46 4.16
N LEU A 311 -1.85 14.93 3.92
CA LEU A 311 -2.22 15.64 2.69
C LEU A 311 -1.45 16.95 2.51
N VAL A 312 -1.34 17.76 3.57
CA VAL A 312 -0.55 18.99 3.55
C VAL A 312 0.91 18.67 3.23
N HIS A 313 1.51 17.63 3.83
CA HIS A 313 2.87 17.22 3.51
C HIS A 313 3.04 16.73 2.05
N ALA A 314 2.10 15.95 1.53
CA ALA A 314 2.11 15.50 0.13
C ALA A 314 2.08 16.67 -0.87
N SER A 315 1.37 17.76 -0.54
CA SER A 315 1.33 18.96 -1.38
C SER A 315 2.58 19.87 -1.30
N LEU A 316 3.48 19.71 -0.32
CA LEU A 316 4.59 20.66 -0.10
C LEU A 316 5.61 20.75 -1.26
N GLU A 317 5.66 19.75 -2.13
CA GLU A 317 6.56 19.72 -3.29
C GLU A 317 5.88 20.07 -4.62
N ARG A 318 4.56 19.86 -4.74
CA ARG A 318 3.78 20.12 -5.98
C ARG A 318 2.90 21.38 -5.92
N GLY A 319 2.61 21.90 -4.72
CA GLY A 319 1.74 23.06 -4.50
C GLY A 319 0.30 22.80 -4.90
N ARG A 320 -0.41 23.86 -5.32
CA ARG A 320 -1.73 23.78 -5.99
C ARG A 320 -2.75 22.92 -5.24
N PHE A 321 -2.81 23.12 -3.92
CA PHE A 321 -3.64 22.33 -3.02
C PHE A 321 -4.27 23.20 -1.93
N ILE A 322 -5.57 23.00 -1.73
CA ILE A 322 -6.37 23.60 -0.66
C ILE A 322 -6.87 22.46 0.21
N LEU A 323 -6.41 22.38 1.45
CA LEU A 323 -6.85 21.33 2.37
C LEU A 323 -8.36 21.45 2.61
N GLY A 324 -9.10 20.37 2.40
CA GLY A 324 -10.56 20.35 2.54
C GLY A 324 -11.13 18.94 2.68
N ALA A 325 -12.45 18.86 2.79
CA ALA A 325 -13.17 17.60 2.64
C ALA A 325 -13.44 17.33 1.14
N GLY A 326 -13.69 16.08 0.76
CA GLY A 326 -14.00 15.69 -0.63
C GLY A 326 -15.39 16.09 -1.13
N CYS A 327 -16.22 16.65 -0.23
CA CYS A 327 -17.57 17.17 -0.42
C CYS A 327 -17.99 17.86 0.90
N GLU A 328 -19.15 18.53 0.97
CA GLU A 328 -19.64 19.24 2.16
C GLU A 328 -19.51 18.41 3.46
N ILE A 329 -18.96 19.02 4.52
CA ILE A 329 -18.89 18.40 5.85
C ILE A 329 -20.32 18.33 6.44
N PRO A 330 -20.81 17.12 6.82
CA PRO A 330 -22.18 16.93 7.28
C PRO A 330 -22.55 17.82 8.48
N PRO A 331 -23.80 18.32 8.56
CA PRO A 331 -24.25 19.20 9.65
C PRO A 331 -24.15 18.62 11.07
N ASN A 332 -23.78 17.36 11.25
CA ASN A 332 -23.55 16.70 12.55
C ASN A 332 -22.07 16.43 12.86
N ALA A 333 -21.13 16.99 12.08
CA ALA A 333 -19.71 16.98 12.40
C ALA A 333 -19.39 17.73 13.70
N THR A 334 -18.29 17.35 14.34
CA THR A 334 -17.82 17.98 15.59
C THR A 334 -16.95 19.21 15.32
N PRO A 335 -17.08 20.31 16.09
CA PRO A 335 -16.17 21.46 15.97
C PRO A 335 -14.68 21.09 16.13
N ASP A 336 -14.37 20.09 16.96
CA ASP A 336 -13.00 19.65 17.21
C ASP A 336 -12.32 19.03 15.98
N THR A 337 -13.07 18.36 15.09
CA THR A 337 -12.50 17.79 13.85
C THR A 337 -12.22 18.87 12.80
N ILE A 338 -13.08 19.88 12.67
CA ILE A 338 -12.82 21.05 11.80
C ILE A 338 -11.62 21.85 12.35
N THR A 339 -11.58 22.05 13.67
CA THR A 339 -10.46 22.67 14.38
C THR A 339 -9.16 21.89 14.15
N ALA A 340 -9.21 20.55 14.17
CA ALA A 340 -8.06 19.69 13.88
C ALA A 340 -7.54 19.85 12.44
N MET A 341 -8.43 19.91 11.44
CA MET A 341 -8.03 20.16 10.05
C MET A 341 -7.31 21.51 9.90
N VAL A 342 -7.87 22.60 10.47
CA VAL A 342 -7.21 23.91 10.41
C VAL A 342 -5.88 23.87 11.17
N ASN A 343 -5.87 23.26 12.36
CA ASN A 343 -4.66 23.09 13.17
C ASN A 343 -3.57 22.27 12.47
N ALA A 344 -3.90 21.31 11.59
CA ALA A 344 -2.88 20.56 10.84
C ALA A 344 -2.12 21.46 9.86
N SER A 345 -2.83 22.23 9.03
CA SER A 345 -2.18 23.22 8.15
C SER A 345 -1.41 24.28 8.94
N HIS A 346 -2.01 24.81 10.02
CA HIS A 346 -1.34 25.74 10.91
C HIS A 346 -0.12 25.11 11.59
N ALA A 347 -0.15 23.84 12.00
CA ALA A 347 0.98 23.18 12.64
C ALA A 347 2.13 22.93 11.66
N VAL A 348 1.87 22.32 10.49
CA VAL A 348 2.89 22.14 9.45
C VAL A 348 3.47 23.49 9.02
N SER A 349 2.64 24.52 8.92
CA SER A 349 3.07 25.84 8.43
C SER A 349 3.64 26.77 9.51
N GLN A 350 3.29 26.61 10.78
CA GLN A 350 3.98 27.26 11.91
C GLN A 350 5.33 26.58 12.16
N ASN A 351 5.41 25.25 12.02
CA ASN A 351 6.68 24.54 11.90
C ASN A 351 7.48 25.10 10.69
N TYR A 352 6.81 25.43 9.59
CA TYR A 352 7.45 26.06 8.42
C TYR A 352 7.87 27.53 8.60
N LYS A 353 7.13 28.34 9.38
CA LYS A 353 7.55 29.69 9.80
C LYS A 353 8.63 29.64 10.89
N THR A 354 8.70 28.57 11.68
CA THR A 354 9.76 28.36 12.69
C THR A 354 11.03 27.67 12.16
N TYR A 355 10.98 26.95 11.02
CA TYR A 355 12.14 26.78 10.13
C TYR A 355 12.69 28.16 9.69
N GLY A 356 11.83 29.20 9.64
CA GLY A 356 12.21 30.59 9.33
C GLY A 356 12.82 31.34 10.52
N LYS A 357 12.37 31.08 11.76
CA LYS A 357 13.03 31.46 13.02
C LYS A 357 12.43 30.74 14.25
N ASN A 358 13.30 30.06 15.01
CA ASN A 358 13.14 29.68 16.41
C ASN A 358 11.85 28.96 16.83
N GLY A 359 11.68 27.71 16.39
CA GLY A 359 10.76 26.77 17.03
C GLY A 359 11.31 26.35 18.39
N LYS A 360 10.72 26.81 19.50
CA LYS A 360 11.19 26.45 20.85
C LYS A 360 10.91 24.96 21.15
N GLY A 361 11.92 24.12 20.98
CA GLY A 361 11.92 22.69 21.34
C GLY A 361 11.71 21.71 20.18
N MET A 362 11.37 22.20 18.98
CA MET A 362 11.38 21.42 17.74
C MET A 362 12.73 21.56 17.04
N LYS A 363 13.12 20.55 16.26
CA LYS A 363 14.41 20.41 15.59
C LYS A 363 14.20 19.97 14.13
N CYS A 364 14.94 20.57 13.21
CA CYS A 364 14.89 20.32 11.77
C CYS A 364 15.79 19.14 11.38
N ILE A 365 15.26 18.12 10.71
CA ILE A 365 16.09 17.06 10.10
C ILE A 365 15.87 17.04 8.59
N SER A 366 16.89 17.40 7.82
CA SER A 366 16.93 17.18 6.36
C SER A 366 17.52 15.83 6.05
N PHE A 367 16.96 15.07 5.10
CA PHE A 367 17.55 13.82 4.63
C PHE A 367 17.99 13.91 3.16
N SER A 368 19.30 13.85 2.92
CA SER A 368 19.90 13.78 1.59
C SER A 368 20.29 12.33 1.25
N PRO A 369 20.22 11.89 -0.03
CA PRO A 369 19.80 12.62 -1.23
C PRO A 369 18.27 12.61 -1.45
N TYR A 370 17.48 12.05 -0.53
CA TYR A 370 16.01 11.96 -0.64
C TYR A 370 15.28 13.32 -0.73
N GLN A 371 15.96 14.43 -0.40
CA GLN A 371 15.45 15.82 -0.34
C GLN A 371 14.32 16.10 0.66
N ARG A 372 13.75 15.08 1.29
CA ARG A 372 12.73 15.18 2.34
C ARG A 372 13.27 15.84 3.61
N LYS A 373 12.35 16.39 4.41
CA LYS A 373 12.64 17.00 5.71
C LYS A 373 11.53 16.69 6.71
N VAL A 374 11.86 16.60 8.00
CA VAL A 374 10.91 16.43 9.10
C VAL A 374 11.20 17.42 10.25
N TYR A 375 10.14 17.85 10.96
CA TYR A 375 10.25 18.55 12.25
C TYR A 375 10.00 17.52 13.37
N VAL A 376 10.92 17.37 14.31
CA VAL A 376 10.77 16.47 15.47
C VAL A 376 11.03 17.21 16.78
N LYS A 377 10.46 16.71 17.89
CA LYS A 377 10.79 17.20 19.24
C LYS A 377 12.24 16.86 19.59
N GLU A 378 12.84 17.65 20.47
CA GLU A 378 14.10 17.29 21.13
C GLU A 378 14.03 15.89 21.78
N ASP A 379 15.14 15.16 21.80
CA ASP A 379 15.30 13.80 22.34
C ASP A 379 14.63 12.65 21.53
N ILE A 380 13.92 12.94 20.42
CA ILE A 380 13.53 11.91 19.44
C ILE A 380 14.77 11.27 18.81
N GLY A 381 14.72 9.96 18.57
CA GLY A 381 15.78 9.23 17.86
C GLY A 381 15.80 9.50 16.35
N LEU A 382 16.99 9.43 15.75
CA LEU A 382 17.17 9.76 14.32
C LEU A 382 16.58 8.69 13.37
N ILE A 383 16.39 7.45 13.85
CA ILE A 383 15.65 6.40 13.13
C ILE A 383 14.16 6.76 13.05
N GLU A 384 13.57 7.20 14.15
CA GLU A 384 12.18 7.60 14.26
C GLU A 384 11.91 8.85 13.38
N ALA A 385 12.83 9.81 13.40
CA ALA A 385 12.80 10.95 12.47
C ALA A 385 12.88 10.52 10.99
N ALA A 386 13.74 9.54 10.65
CA ALA A 386 13.82 9.02 9.28
C ALA A 386 12.55 8.28 8.86
N ALA A 387 11.96 7.49 9.75
CA ALA A 387 10.69 6.79 9.52
C ALA A 387 9.52 7.78 9.28
N LEU A 388 9.44 8.86 10.07
CA LEU A 388 8.48 9.96 9.85
C LEU A 388 8.71 10.70 8.52
N ALA A 389 9.95 10.75 8.03
CA ALA A 389 10.27 11.22 6.67
C ALA A 389 10.04 10.14 5.57
N GLY A 390 9.49 8.98 5.91
CA GLY A 390 9.28 7.84 5.00
C GLY A 390 10.56 7.22 4.45
N ILE A 391 11.67 7.27 5.21
CA ILE A 391 13.01 6.81 4.83
C ILE A 391 13.45 5.70 5.77
N HIS A 392 13.70 4.50 5.26
CA HIS A 392 14.13 3.38 6.10
C HIS A 392 15.66 3.21 6.16
N ILE A 393 16.18 3.24 7.38
CA ILE A 393 17.58 2.98 7.74
C ILE A 393 17.63 1.64 8.52
N PRO A 394 18.35 0.60 8.05
CA PRO A 394 18.25 -0.76 8.62
C PRO A 394 18.64 -0.88 10.10
N GLN A 395 17.84 -1.62 10.88
CA GLN A 395 17.94 -1.66 12.35
C GLN A 395 18.47 -2.98 12.94
N LEU A 396 19.10 -3.84 12.11
CA LEU A 396 19.53 -5.23 12.32
C LEU A 396 19.93 -5.69 13.75
N CYS A 397 20.47 -4.82 14.59
CA CYS A 397 20.84 -5.12 15.98
C CYS A 397 19.78 -4.69 17.02
N ASN A 398 18.52 -4.51 16.61
CA ASN A 398 17.41 -3.98 17.41
C ASN A 398 17.79 -2.73 18.22
N LYS A 399 18.28 -1.69 17.52
CA LYS A 399 18.78 -0.41 18.08
C LYS A 399 19.88 -0.50 19.15
N SER A 400 20.44 -1.68 19.43
CA SER A 400 21.49 -1.86 20.45
C SER A 400 22.82 -1.14 20.09
N GLY A 401 23.01 -0.75 18.83
CA GLY A 401 24.10 0.10 18.37
C GLY A 401 25.43 -0.60 18.15
N VAL A 402 25.43 -1.90 17.83
CA VAL A 402 26.64 -2.72 17.69
C VAL A 402 27.00 -3.15 16.26
N CYS A 403 26.03 -3.19 15.32
CA CYS A 403 26.28 -3.75 13.98
C CYS A 403 26.81 -2.74 12.94
N GLY A 404 26.52 -1.44 13.10
CA GLY A 404 26.88 -0.42 12.10
C GLY A 404 26.05 -0.43 10.80
N SER A 405 24.85 -1.01 10.78
CA SER A 405 23.94 -0.95 9.61
C SER A 405 23.31 0.44 9.41
N CYS A 406 23.12 1.18 10.50
CA CYS A 406 22.44 2.48 10.54
C CYS A 406 23.39 3.68 10.43
N ILE A 407 24.50 3.53 9.70
CA ILE A 407 25.49 4.61 9.54
C ILE A 407 24.90 5.72 8.67
N VAL A 408 24.82 6.93 9.21
CA VAL A 408 24.45 8.16 8.49
C VAL A 408 25.54 9.20 8.67
N GLN A 409 25.58 10.23 7.83
CA GLN A 409 26.52 11.34 7.94
C GLN A 409 25.80 12.63 8.30
N LEU A 410 26.25 13.32 9.35
CA LEU A 410 25.72 14.62 9.72
C LEU A 410 26.44 15.72 8.95
N GLU A 411 25.82 16.17 7.86
CA GLU A 411 26.28 17.30 7.08
C GLU A 411 26.11 18.59 7.92
N LYS A 412 27.10 19.49 7.85
CA LYS A 412 27.08 20.88 8.41
C LYS A 412 26.76 21.04 9.91
N SER A 413 26.64 19.93 10.65
CA SER A 413 26.29 19.93 12.07
C SER A 413 27.54 20.14 12.92
N ALA A 414 27.40 20.79 14.09
CA ALA A 414 28.51 20.96 15.02
C ALA A 414 29.01 19.60 15.56
N PRO A 415 30.28 19.47 16.00
CA PRO A 415 30.80 18.21 16.56
C PRO A 415 30.11 17.83 17.88
N ILE A 416 29.08 16.98 17.77
CA ILE A 416 28.38 16.40 18.93
C ILE A 416 29.23 15.23 19.46
N PRO A 417 29.46 15.09 20.79
CA PRO A 417 30.22 13.98 21.34
C PRO A 417 29.75 12.60 20.88
N TYR A 418 30.69 11.69 20.71
CA TYR A 418 30.41 10.28 20.41
C TYR A 418 30.04 9.53 21.69
N SER A 419 29.06 8.63 21.60
CA SER A 419 28.77 7.71 22.70
C SER A 419 29.87 6.64 22.80
N LYS A 420 30.06 6.05 23.99
CA LYS A 420 31.03 4.95 24.19
C LYS A 420 30.82 3.76 23.23
N LYS A 421 29.59 3.55 22.72
CA LYS A 421 29.29 2.54 21.70
C LYS A 421 29.74 2.99 20.31
N GLU A 422 29.48 4.24 19.92
CA GLU A 422 29.99 4.80 18.67
C GLU A 422 31.52 4.85 18.64
N ASP A 423 32.20 5.10 19.76
CA ASP A 423 33.66 5.04 19.82
C ASP A 423 34.23 3.63 19.58
N ILE A 424 33.47 2.58 19.86
CA ILE A 424 33.83 1.18 19.58
C ILE A 424 33.53 0.80 18.12
N VAL A 425 32.47 1.37 17.52
CA VAL A 425 31.96 0.96 16.20
C VAL A 425 32.45 1.86 15.06
N LEU A 426 32.79 3.12 15.31
CA LEU A 426 33.19 4.11 14.29
C LEU A 426 34.70 4.43 14.36
N THR A 427 35.36 4.38 13.21
CA THR A 427 36.78 4.71 13.05
C THR A 427 37.05 6.22 13.14
N SER A 428 38.30 6.62 13.39
CA SER A 428 38.69 8.04 13.41
C SER A 428 38.29 8.77 12.12
N GLU A 429 38.54 8.15 10.95
CA GLU A 429 38.21 8.71 9.64
C GLU A 429 36.70 8.88 9.41
N GLN A 430 35.87 8.00 9.98
CA GLN A 430 34.42 8.19 10.01
C GLN A 430 34.01 9.33 10.95
N LYS A 431 34.67 9.44 12.11
CA LYS A 431 34.37 10.48 13.11
C LYS A 431 34.80 11.87 12.65
N GLU A 432 35.92 11.98 11.91
CA GLU A 432 36.38 13.17 11.19
C GLU A 432 35.37 13.63 10.12
N LYS A 433 34.74 12.67 9.41
CA LYS A 433 33.71 12.93 8.40
C LYS A 433 32.30 13.08 8.98
N ASN A 434 32.16 13.09 10.31
CA ASN A 434 30.91 13.25 11.07
C ASN A 434 29.84 12.15 10.78
N TYR A 435 30.26 10.90 10.57
CA TYR A 435 29.35 9.75 10.53
C TYR A 435 28.86 9.39 11.94
N ARG A 436 27.59 9.00 12.08
CA ARG A 436 26.92 8.61 13.34
C ARG A 436 26.16 7.29 13.18
N LEU A 437 25.84 6.65 14.30
CA LEU A 437 24.89 5.53 14.34
C LEU A 437 23.47 6.06 14.59
N ALA A 438 22.61 6.11 13.57
CA ALA A 438 21.28 6.71 13.69
C ALA A 438 20.43 6.09 14.81
N CYS A 439 20.57 4.79 15.10
CA CYS A 439 19.82 4.13 16.18
C CYS A 439 20.26 4.49 17.61
N LEU A 440 21.44 5.10 17.78
CA LEU A 440 21.89 5.66 19.06
C LEU A 440 21.79 7.20 19.08
N PHE A 441 21.63 7.83 17.92
CA PHE A 441 21.60 9.28 17.80
C PHE A 441 20.23 9.83 18.19
N ARG A 442 20.21 10.77 19.14
CA ARG A 442 19.02 11.53 19.52
C ARG A 442 19.15 12.99 19.11
N VAL A 443 18.05 13.56 18.67
CA VAL A 443 18.01 14.87 18.01
C VAL A 443 17.99 15.99 19.05
N SER A 444 19.12 16.68 19.20
CA SER A 444 19.30 17.84 20.09
C SER A 444 19.46 19.18 19.36
N SER A 445 19.70 19.16 18.05
CA SER A 445 19.83 20.34 17.19
C SER A 445 19.16 20.08 15.85
N ASP A 446 19.05 21.12 15.03
CA ASP A 446 18.86 20.96 13.60
C ASP A 446 20.04 20.18 12.99
N LEU A 447 19.77 19.33 11.99
CA LEU A 447 20.73 18.49 11.28
C LEU A 447 20.42 18.46 9.78
N ASP A 448 21.44 18.55 8.94
CA ASP A 448 21.38 17.95 7.60
C ASP A 448 21.98 16.54 7.68
N VAL A 449 21.28 15.52 7.17
CA VAL A 449 21.63 14.10 7.34
C VAL A 449 21.72 13.40 5.99
N TYR A 450 22.93 13.13 5.53
CA TYR A 450 23.14 12.28 4.38
C TYR A 450 23.01 10.81 4.77
N VAL A 451 22.10 10.10 4.10
CA VAL A 451 21.95 8.64 4.19
C VAL A 451 22.81 8.01 3.08
N PRO A 452 23.93 7.34 3.39
CA PRO A 452 24.78 6.68 2.39
C PRO A 452 24.01 5.60 1.61
N LYS A 453 24.37 5.37 0.34
CA LYS A 453 23.66 4.45 -0.56
C LYS A 453 23.61 3.01 -0.01
N GLU A 454 24.62 2.68 0.77
CA GLU A 454 24.89 1.41 1.44
C GLU A 454 24.12 1.27 2.77
N SER A 455 23.58 2.38 3.30
CA SER A 455 22.68 2.43 4.48
C SER A 455 21.21 2.66 4.08
N ARG A 456 20.89 2.71 2.79
CA ARG A 456 19.51 2.89 2.29
C ARG A 456 18.84 1.54 2.12
N THR A 457 17.64 1.43 2.68
CA THR A 457 16.67 0.42 2.27
C THR A 457 15.79 1.08 1.22
N ASP A 458 15.84 0.60 -0.01
CA ASP A 458 15.28 1.28 -1.18
C ASP A 458 14.22 0.37 -1.84
N PRO A 459 12.91 0.56 -1.56
CA PRO A 459 11.87 -0.42 -1.90
C PRO A 459 11.78 -0.74 -3.40
N GLU A 460 12.07 0.24 -4.26
CA GLU A 460 12.09 0.04 -5.72
C GLU A 460 13.17 -0.96 -6.15
N THR A 461 14.22 -1.14 -5.34
CA THR A 461 15.34 -2.03 -5.66
C THR A 461 15.08 -3.51 -5.35
N MET A 462 13.95 -3.84 -4.70
CA MET A 462 13.52 -5.21 -4.41
C MET A 462 12.24 -5.63 -5.15
N VAL A 463 11.83 -4.87 -6.18
CA VAL A 463 10.82 -5.32 -7.14
C VAL A 463 11.50 -6.10 -8.26
N TYR A 464 11.66 -7.42 -8.05
CA TYR A 464 12.13 -8.32 -9.08
C TYR A 464 10.96 -8.67 -10.01
N THR A 465 11.12 -8.42 -11.31
CA THR A 465 10.14 -8.75 -12.36
C THR A 465 10.55 -9.97 -13.20
N LYS A 466 11.57 -10.69 -12.74
CA LYS A 466 12.02 -11.98 -13.28
C LYS A 466 12.42 -12.87 -12.09
N ASP A 467 11.73 -13.99 -11.94
CA ASP A 467 12.19 -15.13 -11.14
C ASP A 467 12.90 -16.12 -12.07
N VAL A 468 13.66 -17.06 -11.52
CA VAL A 468 14.25 -18.19 -12.26
C VAL A 468 13.29 -19.40 -12.24
N SER A 469 12.35 -19.44 -11.29
CA SER A 469 11.28 -20.45 -11.17
C SER A 469 10.32 -20.53 -12.38
N LEU A 470 10.38 -19.57 -13.31
CA LEU A 470 9.51 -19.49 -14.50
C LEU A 470 9.45 -20.80 -15.30
N GLN A 471 10.54 -21.58 -15.32
CA GLN A 471 10.61 -22.85 -16.06
C GLN A 471 10.02 -24.04 -15.27
N PHE A 472 9.79 -23.92 -13.96
CA PHE A 472 9.40 -25.04 -13.10
C PHE A 472 7.93 -25.44 -13.35
N ILE A 473 7.00 -24.47 -13.34
CA ILE A 473 5.58 -24.72 -13.64
C ILE A 473 5.38 -25.20 -15.10
N ASP A 474 6.11 -24.63 -16.05
CA ASP A 474 6.08 -25.05 -17.46
C ASP A 474 6.56 -26.51 -17.65
N ASN A 475 7.54 -26.97 -16.86
CA ASN A 475 7.96 -28.38 -16.84
C ASN A 475 6.88 -29.29 -16.21
N LEU A 476 6.35 -28.90 -15.04
CA LEU A 476 5.33 -29.67 -14.31
C LEU A 476 4.01 -29.84 -15.08
N ALA A 477 3.70 -28.96 -16.04
CA ALA A 477 2.54 -29.08 -16.93
C ALA A 477 2.52 -30.35 -17.80
N ASN A 478 3.62 -31.11 -17.86
CA ASN A 478 3.69 -32.42 -18.51
C ASN A 478 3.32 -33.59 -17.56
N GLU A 479 3.36 -33.37 -16.25
CA GLU A 479 3.11 -34.39 -15.22
C GLU A 479 1.76 -34.22 -14.51
N TYR A 480 1.31 -32.97 -14.35
CA TYR A 480 0.02 -32.65 -13.74
C TYR A 480 -1.00 -32.19 -14.79
N VAL A 481 -2.23 -32.69 -14.67
CA VAL A 481 -3.35 -32.22 -15.51
C VAL A 481 -3.77 -30.83 -15.03
N MET A 482 -3.40 -29.80 -15.79
CA MET A 482 -3.82 -28.41 -15.55
C MET A 482 -5.35 -28.31 -15.65
N ASN A 483 -5.98 -28.01 -14.51
CA ASN A 483 -7.43 -28.05 -14.32
C ASN A 483 -7.78 -27.24 -13.06
N PRO A 484 -7.64 -25.89 -13.08
CA PRO A 484 -7.92 -25.04 -11.94
C PRO A 484 -9.41 -25.09 -11.55
N SER A 485 -9.72 -24.75 -10.29
CA SER A 485 -11.11 -24.80 -9.82
C SER A 485 -12.02 -23.81 -10.56
N ILE A 486 -11.49 -22.65 -10.97
CA ILE A 486 -12.19 -21.66 -11.80
C ILE A 486 -12.12 -22.07 -13.27
N GLN A 487 -13.29 -22.14 -13.92
CA GLN A 487 -13.44 -22.52 -15.32
C GLN A 487 -14.24 -21.46 -16.09
N VAL A 488 -13.81 -21.16 -17.32
CA VAL A 488 -14.44 -20.18 -18.20
C VAL A 488 -15.36 -20.90 -19.19
N ILE A 489 -16.67 -20.73 -19.02
CA ILE A 489 -17.69 -21.46 -19.78
C ILE A 489 -18.41 -20.48 -20.72
N PRO A 490 -18.24 -20.61 -22.07
CA PRO A 490 -18.99 -19.79 -23.02
C PRO A 490 -20.50 -20.01 -22.88
N VAL A 491 -21.26 -18.94 -22.80
CA VAL A 491 -22.72 -18.97 -22.65
C VAL A 491 -23.38 -18.79 -24.02
N SER A 492 -24.12 -19.80 -24.49
CA SER A 492 -25.00 -19.62 -25.65
C SER A 492 -26.20 -18.76 -25.26
N LEU A 493 -26.51 -17.76 -26.08
CA LEU A 493 -27.67 -16.87 -25.90
C LEU A 493 -28.90 -17.33 -26.70
N GLU A 494 -28.82 -18.50 -27.35
CA GLU A 494 -29.95 -19.15 -28.00
C GLU A 494 -30.96 -19.64 -26.95
N LYS A 495 -31.96 -18.80 -26.64
CA LYS A 495 -33.05 -19.16 -25.75
C LYS A 495 -33.93 -20.25 -26.36
N LYS A 496 -34.39 -21.19 -25.51
CA LYS A 496 -35.35 -22.24 -25.90
C LYS A 496 -36.78 -21.70 -26.11
N SER A 497 -37.08 -20.56 -25.51
CA SER A 497 -38.30 -19.76 -25.73
C SER A 497 -38.07 -18.32 -25.24
N ASP A 498 -38.84 -17.35 -25.74
CA ASP A 498 -38.79 -15.96 -25.26
C ASP A 498 -39.12 -15.85 -23.76
N SER A 499 -39.93 -16.78 -23.26
CA SER A 499 -40.30 -16.92 -21.85
C SER A 499 -39.23 -17.54 -20.95
N GLN A 500 -38.09 -18.01 -21.49
CA GLN A 500 -37.09 -18.72 -20.70
C GLN A 500 -36.42 -17.80 -19.67
N PRO A 501 -36.43 -18.15 -18.36
CA PRO A 501 -35.75 -17.39 -17.32
C PRO A 501 -34.25 -17.23 -17.57
N ASP A 502 -33.73 -16.02 -17.34
CA ASP A 502 -32.33 -15.68 -17.61
C ASP A 502 -31.33 -16.54 -16.81
N VAL A 503 -31.71 -17.03 -15.63
CA VAL A 503 -30.92 -17.98 -14.83
C VAL A 503 -30.77 -19.35 -15.48
N GLU A 504 -31.78 -19.83 -16.24
CA GLU A 504 -31.70 -21.12 -16.91
C GLU A 504 -30.70 -21.13 -18.06
N VAL A 505 -30.41 -19.98 -18.67
CA VAL A 505 -29.37 -19.84 -19.69
C VAL A 505 -28.00 -20.19 -19.11
N ILE A 506 -27.73 -19.78 -17.88
CA ILE A 506 -26.48 -20.09 -17.16
C ILE A 506 -26.45 -21.55 -16.67
N CYS A 507 -27.56 -22.08 -16.14
CA CYS A 507 -27.67 -23.50 -15.77
C CYS A 507 -27.55 -24.44 -17.01
N ALA A 508 -28.02 -24.01 -18.18
CA ALA A 508 -27.86 -24.74 -19.43
C ALA A 508 -26.41 -24.73 -19.92
N ALA A 509 -25.73 -23.57 -19.89
CA ALA A 509 -24.32 -23.47 -20.28
C ALA A 509 -23.38 -24.26 -19.36
N THR A 510 -23.67 -24.30 -18.05
CA THR A 510 -22.91 -25.07 -17.06
C THR A 510 -23.31 -26.55 -16.95
N GLY A 511 -24.40 -26.95 -17.62
CA GLY A 511 -24.91 -28.33 -17.66
C GLY A 511 -25.46 -28.89 -16.34
N LYS A 512 -25.57 -28.06 -15.29
CA LYS A 512 -26.00 -28.45 -13.93
C LYS A 512 -26.76 -27.29 -13.27
N GLY A 513 -27.49 -27.59 -12.19
CA GLY A 513 -27.91 -26.53 -11.26
C GLY A 513 -26.68 -25.98 -10.53
N VAL A 514 -26.44 -24.67 -10.63
CA VAL A 514 -25.29 -23.98 -10.03
C VAL A 514 -25.75 -22.91 -9.04
N ASN A 515 -24.95 -22.71 -7.99
CA ASN A 515 -25.21 -21.64 -7.02
C ASN A 515 -24.83 -20.28 -7.64
N ILE A 516 -25.75 -19.31 -7.64
CA ILE A 516 -25.50 -17.96 -8.14
C ILE A 516 -25.86 -16.95 -7.05
N SER A 517 -24.96 -16.02 -6.74
CA SER A 517 -25.21 -15.02 -5.70
C SER A 517 -26.27 -13.99 -6.14
N PRO A 518 -27.02 -13.36 -5.21
CA PRO A 518 -27.97 -12.31 -5.54
C PRO A 518 -27.36 -11.15 -6.34
N ILE A 519 -26.09 -10.82 -6.08
CA ILE A 519 -25.34 -9.75 -6.77
C ILE A 519 -25.16 -10.10 -8.27
N ILE A 520 -24.89 -11.36 -8.59
CA ILE A 520 -24.74 -11.82 -9.98
C ILE A 520 -26.13 -11.90 -10.65
N LEU A 521 -27.15 -12.39 -9.94
CA LEU A 521 -28.53 -12.46 -10.44
C LEU A 521 -29.10 -11.06 -10.76
N GLN A 522 -28.73 -10.01 -10.03
CA GLN A 522 -29.10 -8.62 -10.34
C GLN A 522 -28.47 -8.12 -11.65
N LYS A 523 -27.22 -8.50 -11.94
CA LYS A 523 -26.50 -8.08 -13.17
C LYS A 523 -26.98 -8.87 -14.41
N LEU A 524 -27.36 -10.14 -14.23
CA LEU A 524 -27.61 -11.11 -15.30
C LEU A 524 -28.58 -10.67 -16.42
N PRO A 525 -29.74 -10.02 -16.15
CA PRO A 525 -30.67 -9.62 -17.20
C PRO A 525 -30.07 -8.64 -18.21
N ASN A 526 -29.24 -7.72 -17.74
CA ASN A 526 -28.56 -6.73 -18.58
C ASN A 526 -27.43 -7.36 -19.38
N MET A 527 -26.67 -8.28 -18.76
CA MET A 527 -25.60 -9.03 -19.44
C MET A 527 -26.14 -9.79 -20.65
N ILE A 528 -27.21 -10.59 -20.47
CA ILE A 528 -27.79 -11.42 -21.55
C ILE A 528 -28.36 -10.58 -22.70
N ARG A 529 -28.96 -9.43 -22.40
CA ARG A 529 -29.53 -8.53 -23.41
C ARG A 529 -28.49 -7.62 -24.10
N GLY A 530 -27.24 -7.62 -23.62
CA GLY A 530 -26.15 -6.77 -24.12
C GLY A 530 -25.60 -7.11 -25.51
N ASN A 531 -26.09 -8.19 -26.15
CA ASN A 531 -25.78 -8.62 -27.52
C ASN A 531 -24.27 -8.74 -27.83
N LYS A 532 -23.50 -9.19 -26.84
CA LYS A 532 -22.05 -9.46 -26.88
C LYS A 532 -21.81 -10.92 -26.45
N PRO A 533 -20.62 -11.50 -26.76
CA PRO A 533 -20.20 -12.74 -26.13
C PRO A 533 -20.31 -12.69 -24.61
N LEU A 534 -20.64 -13.83 -24.00
CA LEU A 534 -20.75 -14.00 -22.56
C LEU A 534 -20.03 -15.25 -22.10
N PHE A 535 -19.37 -15.13 -20.95
CA PHE A 535 -18.63 -16.20 -20.30
C PHE A 535 -19.06 -16.30 -18.85
N CYS A 536 -19.48 -17.49 -18.44
CA CYS A 536 -19.75 -17.83 -17.05
C CYS A 536 -18.44 -18.26 -16.39
N ILE A 537 -18.04 -17.54 -15.36
CA ILE A 537 -16.85 -17.86 -14.55
C ILE A 537 -17.32 -18.76 -13.40
N LEU A 538 -17.14 -20.07 -13.53
CA LEU A 538 -17.64 -21.08 -12.60
C LEU A 538 -16.53 -21.58 -11.68
N ASP A 539 -16.77 -21.61 -10.37
CA ASP A 539 -15.97 -22.44 -9.47
C ASP A 539 -16.53 -23.88 -9.45
N SER A 540 -15.81 -24.79 -10.10
CA SER A 540 -16.11 -26.22 -10.19
C SER A 540 -15.86 -27.00 -8.89
N GLY A 541 -15.18 -26.40 -7.91
CA GLY A 541 -14.99 -26.96 -6.56
C GLY A 541 -16.14 -26.62 -5.61
N LYS A 542 -16.85 -25.50 -5.86
CA LYS A 542 -18.00 -25.04 -5.06
C LYS A 542 -19.34 -25.12 -5.80
N ASN A 543 -19.33 -25.57 -7.06
CA ASN A 543 -20.48 -25.60 -7.97
C ASN A 543 -21.23 -24.26 -8.00
N ALA A 544 -20.46 -23.16 -8.08
CA ALA A 544 -20.94 -21.81 -7.83
C ALA A 544 -20.35 -20.81 -8.84
N VAL A 545 -21.21 -19.98 -9.43
CA VAL A 545 -20.81 -18.91 -10.34
C VAL A 545 -20.15 -17.79 -9.54
N VAL A 546 -18.95 -17.40 -9.97
CA VAL A 546 -18.17 -16.29 -9.41
C VAL A 546 -18.50 -15.01 -10.16
N ASP A 547 -18.61 -15.06 -11.49
CA ASP A 547 -18.88 -13.88 -12.30
C ASP A 547 -19.51 -14.23 -13.66
N ILE A 548 -20.10 -13.23 -14.32
CA ILE A 548 -20.63 -13.30 -15.69
C ILE A 548 -19.96 -12.17 -16.48
N SER A 549 -19.01 -12.53 -17.34
CA SER A 549 -18.10 -11.58 -18.01
C SER A 549 -18.35 -11.49 -19.52
N HIS A 550 -18.01 -10.34 -20.11
CA HIS A 550 -17.88 -10.19 -21.57
C HIS A 550 -16.48 -10.52 -22.10
N SER A 551 -15.47 -10.61 -21.22
CA SER A 551 -14.15 -11.17 -21.58
C SER A 551 -14.07 -12.66 -21.20
N ARG A 552 -13.23 -13.38 -21.96
CA ARG A 552 -12.77 -14.73 -21.62
C ARG A 552 -11.64 -14.73 -20.60
N ASP A 553 -11.05 -13.56 -20.33
CA ASP A 553 -9.96 -13.39 -19.36
C ASP A 553 -10.38 -13.89 -17.98
N ALA A 554 -9.65 -14.87 -17.47
CA ALA A 554 -9.72 -15.33 -16.11
C ALA A 554 -8.31 -15.53 -15.58
N PHE A 555 -7.97 -14.76 -14.55
CA PHE A 555 -6.68 -14.79 -13.89
C PHE A 555 -6.80 -15.34 -12.46
N GLY A 556 -5.70 -15.88 -11.96
CA GLY A 556 -5.56 -16.27 -10.58
C GLY A 556 -4.20 -15.84 -10.03
N VAL A 557 -4.15 -15.62 -8.72
CA VAL A 557 -2.95 -15.21 -8.00
C VAL A 557 -2.48 -16.34 -7.10
N ALA A 558 -1.18 -16.60 -7.12
CA ALA A 558 -0.47 -17.22 -6.00
C ALA A 558 0.32 -16.12 -5.27
N LEU A 559 0.02 -15.97 -3.98
CA LEU A 559 0.57 -14.95 -3.08
C LEU A 559 1.33 -15.64 -1.96
N ASP A 560 2.61 -15.34 -1.84
CA ASP A 560 3.48 -15.72 -0.73
C ASP A 560 3.75 -14.50 0.16
N ILE A 561 3.44 -14.63 1.45
CA ILE A 561 3.61 -13.60 2.48
C ILE A 561 4.73 -14.00 3.45
N GLY A 562 5.97 -13.91 2.98
CA GLY A 562 7.14 -13.97 3.83
C GLY A 562 7.24 -12.76 4.78
N THR A 563 7.95 -12.93 5.90
CA THR A 563 8.16 -11.83 6.86
C THR A 563 8.97 -10.68 6.24
N THR A 564 10.00 -10.94 5.42
CA THR A 564 10.78 -9.88 4.76
C THR A 564 10.20 -9.47 3.40
N THR A 565 9.60 -10.41 2.66
CA THR A 565 9.30 -10.26 1.24
C THR A 565 7.91 -10.80 0.94
N ILE A 566 7.18 -10.11 0.07
CA ILE A 566 5.94 -10.59 -0.53
C ILE A 566 6.23 -10.94 -1.99
N ALA A 567 5.73 -12.07 -2.48
CA ALA A 567 5.84 -12.48 -3.87
C ALA A 567 4.45 -12.78 -4.46
N ILE A 568 4.19 -12.28 -5.68
CA ILE A 568 2.90 -12.39 -6.36
C ILE A 568 3.12 -12.92 -7.77
N TYR A 569 2.51 -14.07 -8.06
CA TYR A 569 2.52 -14.76 -9.34
C TYR A 569 1.09 -14.74 -9.91
N ILE A 570 0.87 -14.11 -11.06
CA ILE A 570 -0.45 -14.03 -11.72
C ILE A 570 -0.46 -14.95 -12.94
N HIS A 571 -1.36 -15.93 -12.96
CA HIS A 571 -1.55 -16.85 -14.08
C HIS A 571 -2.87 -16.59 -14.81
N ASN A 572 -2.88 -16.81 -16.12
CA ASN A 572 -4.12 -17.02 -16.87
C ASN A 572 -4.60 -18.46 -16.62
N LEU A 573 -5.81 -18.62 -16.08
CA LEU A 573 -6.32 -19.91 -15.61
C LEU A 573 -6.81 -20.84 -16.74
N GLU A 574 -7.01 -20.34 -17.96
CA GLU A 574 -7.36 -21.20 -19.09
C GLU A 574 -6.11 -21.79 -19.78
N THR A 575 -4.96 -21.13 -19.69
CA THR A 575 -3.71 -21.56 -20.36
C THR A 575 -2.61 -22.00 -19.39
N GLY A 576 -2.80 -21.82 -18.09
CA GLY A 576 -1.80 -22.07 -17.04
C GLY A 576 -0.63 -21.08 -17.00
N LYS A 577 -0.45 -20.27 -18.06
CA LYS A 577 0.71 -19.40 -18.23
C LYS A 577 0.75 -18.28 -17.20
N LEU A 578 1.92 -18.06 -16.62
CA LEU A 578 2.22 -16.86 -15.84
C LEU A 578 2.20 -15.63 -16.77
N VAL A 579 1.36 -14.66 -16.47
CA VAL A 579 1.20 -13.39 -17.22
C VAL A 579 1.85 -12.20 -16.53
N ALA A 580 2.00 -12.24 -15.20
CA ALA A 580 2.71 -11.21 -14.45
C ALA A 580 3.37 -11.79 -13.19
N TYR A 581 4.52 -11.23 -12.81
CA TYR A 581 5.19 -11.52 -11.55
C TYR A 581 5.76 -10.23 -10.95
N GLY A 582 5.73 -10.16 -9.62
CA GLY A 582 6.53 -9.18 -8.88
C GLY A 582 6.73 -9.59 -7.43
N SER A 583 7.87 -9.19 -6.89
CA SER A 583 8.12 -9.16 -5.45
C SER A 583 8.02 -7.73 -4.89
N SER A 584 7.88 -7.62 -3.58
CA SER A 584 8.13 -6.39 -2.82
C SER A 584 8.67 -6.70 -1.43
N MET A 585 9.21 -5.70 -0.73
CA MET A 585 9.44 -5.82 0.71
C MET A 585 8.10 -5.80 1.44
N ASN A 586 7.88 -6.74 2.36
CA ASN A 586 6.65 -6.77 3.16
C ASN A 586 6.54 -5.46 3.97
N PRO A 587 5.54 -4.59 3.72
CA PRO A 587 5.49 -3.22 4.23
C PRO A 587 5.37 -3.16 5.76
N GLN A 588 5.01 -4.27 6.41
CA GLN A 588 5.05 -4.37 7.87
C GLN A 588 6.47 -4.20 8.46
N PHE A 589 7.54 -4.24 7.64
CA PHE A 589 8.91 -4.01 8.10
C PHE A 589 9.11 -2.65 8.79
N TYR A 590 8.35 -1.61 8.39
CA TYR A 590 8.38 -0.30 9.05
C TYR A 590 8.01 -0.37 10.55
N PHE A 591 7.30 -1.42 10.97
CA PHE A 591 6.86 -1.66 12.35
C PHE A 591 7.69 -2.75 13.08
N GLY A 592 8.67 -3.35 12.41
CA GLY A 592 9.57 -4.33 13.03
C GLY A 592 10.36 -5.17 12.02
N ASP A 593 11.67 -5.27 12.22
CA ASP A 593 12.58 -6.09 11.40
C ASP A 593 12.25 -7.60 11.49
N ASN A 594 11.61 -8.08 12.57
CA ASN A 594 11.30 -9.50 12.77
C ASN A 594 9.85 -9.78 13.25
N ILE A 595 9.45 -11.05 13.12
CA ILE A 595 8.11 -11.59 13.41
C ILE A 595 7.61 -11.29 14.84
N ILE A 596 8.50 -11.36 15.85
CA ILE A 596 8.14 -11.11 17.27
C ILE A 596 7.93 -9.61 17.51
N THR A 597 8.79 -8.75 16.95
CA THR A 597 8.62 -7.29 17.07
C THR A 597 7.32 -6.81 16.42
N ARG A 598 6.96 -7.37 15.26
CA ARG A 598 5.66 -7.09 14.63
C ARG A 598 4.49 -7.63 15.42
N ALA A 599 4.58 -8.84 15.98
CA ALA A 599 3.53 -9.38 16.82
C ALA A 599 3.30 -8.51 18.06
N GLN A 600 4.37 -8.02 18.71
CA GLN A 600 4.27 -7.07 19.83
C GLN A 600 3.56 -5.77 19.43
N GLN A 601 3.85 -5.22 18.24
CA GLN A 601 3.18 -4.01 17.74
C GLN A 601 1.75 -4.25 17.23
N TYR A 602 1.41 -5.47 16.82
CA TYR A 602 0.05 -5.88 16.46
C TYR A 602 -0.84 -6.07 17.69
N MET A 603 -0.25 -6.50 18.81
CA MET A 603 -0.90 -6.74 20.09
C MET A 603 -0.88 -5.53 21.04
N SER A 604 -0.43 -4.35 20.60
CA SER A 604 -0.42 -3.16 21.48
C SER A 604 -1.83 -2.73 21.86
N ASP A 605 -2.73 -2.74 20.88
CA ASP A 605 -4.10 -2.24 20.89
C ASP A 605 -4.76 -2.50 19.52
N GLU A 606 -6.05 -2.18 19.38
CA GLU A 606 -6.75 -2.30 18.10
C GLU A 606 -6.16 -1.38 17.00
N SER A 607 -5.50 -0.25 17.34
CA SER A 607 -4.81 0.54 16.31
C SER A 607 -3.60 -0.18 15.72
N GLY A 608 -2.75 -0.81 16.54
CA GLY A 608 -1.63 -1.64 16.07
C GLY A 608 -2.06 -2.77 15.14
N LYS A 609 -3.11 -3.50 15.52
CA LYS A 609 -3.76 -4.55 14.71
C LYS A 609 -4.28 -4.03 13.37
N HIS A 610 -5.00 -2.91 13.38
CA HIS A 610 -5.53 -2.26 12.17
C HIS A 610 -4.40 -1.73 11.26
N VAL A 611 -3.38 -1.11 11.83
CA VAL A 611 -2.23 -0.52 11.10
C VAL A 611 -1.39 -1.60 10.41
N LEU A 612 -0.97 -2.66 11.12
CA LEU A 612 -0.15 -3.71 10.51
C LEU A 612 -0.92 -4.55 9.49
N ARG A 613 -2.24 -4.75 9.67
CA ARG A 613 -3.08 -5.41 8.65
C ARG A 613 -3.25 -4.54 7.41
N ASN A 614 -3.65 -3.27 7.57
CA ASN A 614 -3.87 -2.37 6.43
C ASN A 614 -2.57 -2.07 5.68
N SER A 615 -1.43 -1.97 6.39
CA SER A 615 -0.11 -1.86 5.76
C SER A 615 0.15 -3.04 4.81
N LEU A 616 -0.06 -4.27 5.27
CA LEU A 616 0.07 -5.49 4.48
C LEU A 616 -0.86 -5.51 3.26
N LEU A 617 -2.16 -5.26 3.47
CA LEU A 617 -3.16 -5.23 2.38
C LEU A 617 -2.85 -4.15 1.34
N LYS A 618 -2.47 -2.93 1.75
CA LYS A 618 -2.08 -1.84 0.84
C LYS A 618 -0.81 -2.16 0.05
N GLY A 619 0.17 -2.83 0.65
CA GLY A 619 1.37 -3.30 -0.08
C GLY A 619 1.06 -4.36 -1.13
N ILE A 620 0.16 -5.29 -0.82
CA ILE A 620 -0.32 -6.32 -1.76
C ILE A 620 -1.11 -5.67 -2.89
N ASN A 621 -2.06 -4.77 -2.58
CA ASN A 621 -2.81 -4.00 -3.57
C ASN A 621 -1.90 -3.19 -4.49
N SER A 622 -0.93 -2.47 -3.93
CA SER A 622 0.06 -1.70 -4.70
C SER A 622 0.89 -2.58 -5.63
N LEU A 623 1.33 -3.76 -5.16
CA LEU A 623 2.09 -4.71 -5.96
C LEU A 623 1.23 -5.32 -7.08
N ILE A 624 0.00 -5.77 -6.79
CA ILE A 624 -0.94 -6.29 -7.80
C ILE A 624 -1.20 -5.22 -8.86
N MET A 625 -1.67 -4.03 -8.48
CA MET A 625 -1.97 -2.94 -9.44
C MET A 625 -0.75 -2.54 -10.27
N LYS A 626 0.46 -2.60 -9.71
CA LYS A 626 1.71 -2.31 -10.44
C LYS A 626 2.00 -3.39 -11.49
N ILE A 627 1.89 -4.68 -11.16
CA ILE A 627 2.21 -5.76 -12.10
C ILE A 627 1.10 -6.01 -13.13
N THR A 628 -0.18 -5.82 -12.78
CA THR A 628 -1.30 -5.92 -13.72
C THR A 628 -1.27 -4.78 -14.73
N ARG A 629 -1.01 -3.53 -14.30
CA ARG A 629 -0.78 -2.38 -15.19
C ARG A 629 0.39 -2.60 -16.14
N ASN A 630 1.50 -3.17 -15.66
CA ASN A 630 2.67 -3.49 -16.48
C ASN A 630 2.42 -4.62 -17.50
N ALA A 631 1.53 -5.58 -17.17
CA ALA A 631 1.13 -6.67 -18.06
C ALA A 631 -0.10 -6.32 -18.93
N CYS A 632 -0.65 -5.12 -18.80
CA CYS A 632 -1.86 -4.64 -19.49
C CYS A 632 -3.11 -5.52 -19.25
N ILE A 633 -3.25 -6.12 -18.06
CA ILE A 633 -4.42 -6.91 -17.66
C ILE A 633 -5.27 -6.16 -16.63
N ASP A 634 -6.60 -6.33 -16.69
CA ASP A 634 -7.51 -5.83 -15.65
C ASP A 634 -7.49 -6.76 -14.44
N TYR A 635 -7.24 -6.20 -13.25
CA TYR A 635 -7.27 -6.96 -11.99
C TYR A 635 -8.69 -7.43 -11.63
N ASN A 636 -9.74 -6.82 -12.16
CA ASN A 636 -11.13 -7.28 -11.96
C ASN A 636 -11.42 -8.65 -12.60
N HIS A 637 -10.53 -9.16 -13.45
CA HIS A 637 -10.56 -10.53 -13.95
C HIS A 637 -9.70 -11.52 -13.12
N ILE A 638 -9.20 -11.13 -11.94
CA ILE A 638 -8.60 -12.05 -10.96
C ILE A 638 -9.72 -12.68 -10.13
N TYR A 639 -9.93 -14.00 -10.29
CA TYR A 639 -11.07 -14.72 -9.73
C TYR A 639 -10.74 -15.68 -8.58
N LYS A 640 -9.46 -16.01 -8.39
CA LYS A 640 -8.98 -16.83 -7.27
C LYS A 640 -7.61 -16.36 -6.80
N MET A 641 -7.37 -16.37 -5.50
CA MET A 641 -6.08 -16.13 -4.87
C MET A 641 -5.76 -17.27 -3.90
N ILE A 642 -4.64 -17.98 -4.10
CA ILE A 642 -4.04 -18.85 -3.09
C ILE A 642 -3.07 -18.00 -2.28
N VAL A 643 -3.18 -18.05 -0.94
CA VAL A 643 -2.33 -17.27 -0.02
C VAL A 643 -1.59 -18.21 0.91
N VAL A 644 -0.25 -18.14 0.87
CA VAL A 644 0.65 -18.92 1.74
C VAL A 644 1.55 -18.00 2.57
N GLY A 645 2.05 -18.53 3.69
CA GLY A 645 2.92 -17.81 4.60
C GLY A 645 2.89 -18.42 6.00
N ASN A 646 3.87 -18.08 6.82
CA ASN A 646 3.93 -18.58 8.19
C ASN A 646 2.69 -18.15 8.99
N SER A 647 2.38 -18.91 10.05
CA SER A 647 1.15 -18.78 10.81
C SER A 647 0.87 -17.35 11.30
N VAL A 648 1.89 -16.56 11.63
CA VAL A 648 1.71 -15.17 12.08
C VAL A 648 1.34 -14.26 10.91
N MET A 649 2.01 -14.35 9.76
CA MET A 649 1.66 -13.57 8.56
C MET A 649 0.24 -13.92 8.06
N HIS A 650 -0.11 -15.21 8.08
CA HIS A 650 -1.46 -15.72 7.83
C HIS A 650 -2.52 -15.06 8.75
N HIS A 651 -2.33 -15.13 10.07
CA HIS A 651 -3.29 -14.56 11.03
C HIS A 651 -3.36 -13.02 10.94
N MET A 652 -2.22 -12.34 10.74
CA MET A 652 -2.20 -10.88 10.55
C MET A 652 -2.98 -10.43 9.33
N PHE A 653 -2.89 -11.16 8.20
CA PHE A 653 -3.67 -10.88 6.99
C PHE A 653 -5.16 -11.09 7.22
N LEU A 654 -5.56 -12.15 7.92
CA LEU A 654 -6.96 -12.47 8.25
C LEU A 654 -7.55 -11.54 9.33
N GLY A 655 -6.72 -10.86 10.12
CA GLY A 655 -7.16 -10.01 11.22
C GLY A 655 -7.46 -10.79 12.50
N PHE A 656 -6.92 -12.00 12.63
CA PHE A 656 -7.14 -12.88 13.77
C PHE A 656 -6.22 -12.54 14.94
N GLU A 657 -6.61 -12.96 16.15
CA GLU A 657 -5.75 -12.86 17.33
C GLU A 657 -4.49 -13.71 17.20
N ILE A 658 -3.37 -13.18 17.67
CA ILE A 658 -2.05 -13.85 17.62
C ILE A 658 -1.37 -13.98 18.99
N GLU A 659 -2.01 -13.58 20.08
CA GLU A 659 -1.41 -13.61 21.42
C GLU A 659 -0.95 -15.02 21.82
N TYR A 660 -1.83 -16.00 21.67
CA TYR A 660 -1.56 -17.41 21.98
C TYR A 660 -0.71 -18.11 20.93
N LEU A 661 -0.52 -17.48 19.76
CA LEU A 661 0.37 -17.97 18.70
C LEU A 661 1.84 -17.65 19.00
N VAL A 662 2.12 -16.51 19.64
CA VAL A 662 3.49 -16.09 20.01
C VAL A 662 3.84 -16.30 21.49
N LYS A 663 2.91 -16.83 22.29
CA LYS A 663 3.13 -17.28 23.68
C LYS A 663 2.91 -18.78 23.78
N SER A 664 3.72 -19.49 24.57
CA SER A 664 3.52 -20.92 24.85
C SER A 664 2.10 -21.16 25.38
N PRO A 665 1.33 -22.14 24.87
CA PRO A 665 1.76 -23.27 24.05
C PRO A 665 1.76 -23.07 22.51
N PHE A 666 1.76 -21.83 22.00
CA PHE A 666 1.91 -21.48 20.57
C PHE A 666 0.76 -22.02 19.70
N VAL A 667 -0.48 -21.74 20.13
CA VAL A 667 -1.71 -22.25 19.51
C VAL A 667 -2.29 -21.19 18.55
N PRO A 668 -2.47 -21.53 17.25
CA PRO A 668 -3.17 -20.66 16.30
C PRO A 668 -4.69 -20.70 16.51
N VAL A 669 -5.39 -19.69 15.98
CA VAL A 669 -6.87 -19.65 15.96
C VAL A 669 -7.45 -20.72 15.02
N LEU A 670 -6.70 -21.08 13.98
CA LEU A 670 -7.12 -22.05 12.97
C LEU A 670 -5.92 -22.87 12.45
N LEU A 671 -6.14 -24.16 12.19
CA LEU A 671 -5.22 -25.04 11.45
C LEU A 671 -5.79 -25.48 10.10
N SER A 672 -7.10 -25.68 9.99
CA SER A 672 -7.75 -26.13 8.73
C SER A 672 -7.74 -25.05 7.65
N ARG A 673 -7.93 -25.48 6.39
CA ARG A 673 -8.20 -24.61 5.23
C ARG A 673 -9.21 -23.49 5.57
N TYR A 674 -8.93 -22.27 5.14
CA TYR A 674 -9.86 -21.14 5.21
C TYR A 674 -10.11 -20.54 3.83
N GLU A 675 -11.34 -20.13 3.55
CA GLU A 675 -11.67 -19.46 2.29
C GLU A 675 -12.88 -18.54 2.43
N TYR A 676 -12.85 -17.43 1.70
CA TYR A 676 -13.90 -16.41 1.67
C TYR A 676 -13.82 -15.61 0.35
N THR A 677 -14.81 -14.78 0.02
CA THR A 677 -14.76 -13.92 -1.18
C THR A 677 -14.19 -12.53 -0.85
N ASN A 678 -13.71 -11.80 -1.85
CA ASN A 678 -13.23 -10.42 -1.67
C ASN A 678 -14.34 -9.43 -1.21
N MET A 679 -15.62 -9.83 -1.23
CA MET A 679 -16.75 -9.13 -0.59
C MET A 679 -16.85 -9.40 0.92
N ASP A 680 -16.42 -10.59 1.38
CA ASP A 680 -16.56 -11.03 2.78
C ASP A 680 -15.43 -10.48 3.69
N THR A 681 -14.56 -9.61 3.17
CA THR A 681 -13.53 -8.94 3.96
C THR A 681 -14.15 -8.10 5.07
N TYR A 682 -13.82 -8.40 6.34
CA TYR A 682 -14.20 -7.59 7.50
C TYR A 682 -13.62 -6.15 7.49
N THR A 683 -12.79 -5.79 6.50
CA THR A 683 -12.12 -4.50 6.33
C THR A 683 -12.74 -3.67 5.22
N LYS A 684 -12.66 -2.34 5.33
CA LYS A 684 -12.98 -1.40 4.22
C LYS A 684 -11.99 -1.52 3.05
N GLU A 685 -10.74 -1.86 3.35
CA GLU A 685 -9.71 -2.19 2.38
C GLU A 685 -9.99 -3.60 1.82
N ARG A 686 -10.36 -3.69 0.54
CA ARG A 686 -10.50 -4.93 -0.24
C ARG A 686 -9.23 -5.21 -1.02
N LEU A 687 -9.06 -6.43 -1.53
CA LEU A 687 -7.97 -6.74 -2.46
C LEU A 687 -8.27 -6.23 -3.87
N ALA A 688 -7.23 -5.87 -4.61
CA ALA A 688 -7.27 -5.56 -6.04
C ALA A 688 -7.53 -6.83 -6.89
N MET A 689 -8.75 -7.37 -6.80
CA MET A 689 -9.25 -8.54 -7.54
C MET A 689 -10.77 -8.46 -7.67
N ASN A 690 -11.40 -9.40 -8.40
CA ASN A 690 -12.87 -9.43 -8.54
C ASN A 690 -13.59 -9.47 -7.18
N GLU A 691 -14.71 -8.78 -7.04
CA GLU A 691 -15.51 -8.73 -5.79
C GLU A 691 -15.91 -10.13 -5.30
N ASN A 692 -16.40 -11.00 -6.19
CA ASN A 692 -16.81 -12.36 -5.83
C ASN A 692 -15.63 -13.35 -5.82
N GLY A 693 -14.43 -12.92 -6.22
CA GLY A 693 -13.25 -13.77 -6.35
C GLY A 693 -12.85 -14.38 -5.00
N ARG A 694 -12.45 -15.65 -4.99
CA ARG A 694 -12.13 -16.36 -3.74
C ARG A 694 -10.70 -16.13 -3.30
N ILE A 695 -10.53 -15.90 -2.01
CA ILE A 695 -9.24 -15.87 -1.32
C ILE A 695 -9.17 -17.16 -0.50
N VAL A 696 -8.15 -17.98 -0.71
CA VAL A 696 -8.00 -19.33 -0.17
C VAL A 696 -6.67 -19.46 0.56
N PHE A 697 -6.73 -19.89 1.80
CA PHE A 697 -5.60 -20.23 2.64
C PHE A 697 -5.53 -21.75 2.78
N PRO A 698 -4.44 -22.39 2.30
CA PRO A 698 -4.16 -23.76 2.64
C PRO A 698 -4.00 -23.93 4.17
N PRO A 699 -4.30 -25.11 4.71
CA PRO A 699 -4.13 -25.40 6.13
C PRO A 699 -2.68 -25.19 6.62
N LEU A 700 -2.55 -24.96 7.93
CA LEU A 700 -1.28 -24.82 8.66
C LEU A 700 -0.93 -26.16 9.33
N LEU A 701 0.35 -26.50 9.44
CA LEU A 701 0.77 -27.75 10.08
C LEU A 701 0.59 -27.68 11.62
N ASN A 702 1.19 -26.66 12.24
CA ASN A 702 1.13 -26.45 13.70
C ASN A 702 1.65 -25.04 14.04
N GLY A 703 1.43 -24.55 15.27
CA GLY A 703 2.00 -23.33 15.86
C GLY A 703 2.69 -22.35 14.91
N PHE A 704 4.03 -22.32 14.89
CA PHE A 704 4.80 -21.44 14.00
C PHE A 704 4.97 -21.93 12.55
N VAL A 705 4.58 -23.17 12.24
CA VAL A 705 4.80 -23.82 10.93
C VAL A 705 3.56 -23.67 10.05
N GLY A 706 3.59 -22.67 9.17
CA GLY A 706 2.44 -22.25 8.40
C GLY A 706 2.23 -22.99 7.07
N SER A 707 1.41 -22.39 6.21
CA SER A 707 1.08 -22.93 4.89
C SER A 707 2.19 -22.70 3.85
N ASP A 708 3.21 -21.90 4.19
CA ASP A 708 4.45 -21.78 3.44
C ASP A 708 5.22 -23.10 3.38
N LEU A 709 5.46 -23.76 4.53
CA LEU A 709 6.12 -25.07 4.53
C LEU A 709 5.27 -26.14 3.83
N VAL A 710 3.95 -26.11 4.05
CA VAL A 710 3.02 -27.08 3.42
C VAL A 710 3.05 -26.93 1.89
N ALA A 711 3.06 -25.69 1.39
CA ALA A 711 3.26 -25.42 -0.04
C ALA A 711 4.68 -25.82 -0.52
N GLY A 712 5.71 -25.62 0.29
CA GLY A 712 7.07 -26.09 0.02
C GLY A 712 7.16 -27.61 -0.15
N ILE A 713 6.47 -28.38 0.70
CA ILE A 713 6.35 -29.85 0.57
C ILE A 713 5.65 -30.23 -0.74
N ILE A 714 4.61 -29.50 -1.15
CA ILE A 714 3.93 -29.72 -2.43
C ILE A 714 4.88 -29.44 -3.61
N ALA A 715 5.61 -28.32 -3.59
CA ALA A 715 6.60 -27.95 -4.60
C ALA A 715 7.81 -28.90 -4.68
N SER A 716 8.12 -29.58 -3.58
CA SER A 716 9.22 -30.56 -3.49
C SER A 716 8.88 -31.94 -4.08
N GLU A 717 7.58 -32.22 -4.24
CA GLU A 717 7.03 -33.51 -4.66
C GLU A 717 7.45 -34.74 -3.81
N LEU A 718 8.05 -34.56 -2.63
CA LEU A 718 8.52 -35.66 -1.78
C LEU A 718 7.38 -36.65 -1.43
N TYR A 719 6.15 -36.15 -1.33
CA TYR A 719 4.93 -36.93 -1.08
C TYR A 719 4.48 -37.82 -2.27
N ARG A 720 5.12 -37.70 -3.44
CA ARG A 720 4.95 -38.59 -4.61
C ARG A 720 6.13 -39.58 -4.77
N SER A 721 7.28 -39.30 -4.14
CA SER A 721 8.50 -40.08 -4.32
C SER A 721 8.39 -41.49 -3.74
N GLU A 722 8.92 -42.48 -4.44
CA GLU A 722 9.13 -43.84 -3.90
C GLU A 722 10.20 -43.86 -2.80
N LYS A 723 11.25 -43.04 -2.95
CA LYS A 723 12.42 -43.00 -2.06
C LYS A 723 12.43 -41.74 -1.18
N PRO A 724 13.18 -41.73 -0.06
CA PRO A 724 13.33 -40.56 0.80
C PRO A 724 13.95 -39.37 0.07
N VAL A 725 13.30 -38.21 0.18
CA VAL A 725 13.78 -36.88 -0.25
C VAL A 725 13.90 -36.00 0.99
N LEU A 726 14.98 -35.21 1.05
CA LEU A 726 15.25 -34.27 2.15
C LEU A 726 15.05 -32.83 1.66
N TYR A 727 14.01 -32.16 2.15
CA TYR A 727 13.72 -30.75 1.92
C TYR A 727 14.35 -29.89 3.04
N VAL A 728 15.00 -28.80 2.64
CA VAL A 728 15.73 -27.86 3.51
C VAL A 728 15.41 -26.44 3.08
N ASP A 729 14.56 -25.74 3.84
CA ASP A 729 14.42 -24.29 3.72
C ASP A 729 15.44 -23.59 4.63
N LEU A 730 16.18 -22.62 4.08
CA LEU A 730 17.08 -21.76 4.84
C LEU A 730 16.53 -20.34 4.87
N GLY A 731 15.60 -20.12 5.81
CA GLY A 731 14.95 -18.85 6.11
C GLY A 731 15.45 -18.21 7.41
N THR A 732 14.53 -17.63 8.18
CA THR A 732 14.78 -17.13 9.55
C THR A 732 14.98 -18.28 10.55
N ASN A 733 14.25 -19.38 10.35
CA ASN A 733 14.57 -20.67 10.94
C ASN A 733 15.12 -21.59 9.84
N GLY A 734 15.44 -22.84 10.19
CA GLY A 734 15.59 -23.92 9.24
C GLY A 734 14.38 -24.84 9.32
N GLU A 735 13.47 -24.75 8.36
CA GLU A 735 12.39 -25.71 8.20
C GLU A 735 12.93 -26.93 7.42
N LEU A 736 12.93 -28.09 8.08
CA LEU A 736 13.51 -29.34 7.58
C LEU A 736 12.42 -30.40 7.48
N VAL A 737 12.34 -31.09 6.35
CA VAL A 737 11.37 -32.17 6.12
C VAL A 737 12.04 -33.32 5.42
N ILE A 738 11.84 -34.55 5.90
CA ILE A 738 12.27 -35.76 5.21
C ILE A 738 11.06 -36.65 4.94
N GLY A 739 10.94 -37.19 3.73
CA GLY A 739 9.83 -38.08 3.44
C GLY A 739 9.82 -38.70 2.05
N ASN A 740 8.85 -39.58 1.88
CA ASN A 740 8.45 -40.18 0.62
C ASN A 740 6.90 -40.20 0.58
N LYS A 741 6.29 -40.95 -0.35
CA LYS A 741 4.83 -41.14 -0.42
C LYS A 741 4.19 -41.81 0.81
N ASP A 742 4.95 -42.56 1.62
CA ASP A 742 4.47 -43.43 2.69
C ASP A 742 4.58 -42.79 4.09
N ARG A 743 5.68 -42.10 4.39
CA ARG A 743 5.91 -41.35 5.65
C ARG A 743 6.62 -40.02 5.38
N ILE A 744 6.22 -38.97 6.11
CA ILE A 744 6.86 -37.65 6.11
C ILE A 744 7.12 -37.23 7.57
N ILE A 745 8.30 -36.69 7.86
CA ILE A 745 8.67 -36.13 9.17
C ILE A 745 9.14 -34.70 8.98
N ALA A 746 8.63 -33.77 9.78
CA ALA A 746 8.99 -32.35 9.73
C ALA A 746 9.52 -31.84 11.09
N THR A 747 10.40 -30.85 11.05
CA THR A 747 10.84 -30.07 12.21
C THR A 747 11.19 -28.65 11.77
N SER A 748 11.05 -27.67 12.66
CA SER A 748 11.78 -26.40 12.54
C SER A 748 12.96 -26.42 13.52
N VAL A 749 14.10 -25.86 13.12
CA VAL A 749 15.29 -25.68 13.96
C VAL A 749 15.73 -24.23 13.98
N ALA A 750 16.27 -23.79 15.11
CA ALA A 750 16.84 -22.45 15.24
C ALA A 750 18.16 -22.34 14.45
N ALA A 751 18.06 -22.01 13.16
CA ALA A 751 19.20 -21.73 12.28
C ALA A 751 20.10 -20.59 12.80
N GLY A 752 19.56 -19.71 13.64
CA GLY A 752 20.30 -18.66 14.31
C GLY A 752 20.64 -17.46 13.40
N PRO A 753 20.90 -16.29 13.97
CA PRO A 753 20.95 -15.03 13.23
C PRO A 753 22.27 -14.80 12.47
N ALA A 754 23.09 -15.85 12.26
CA ALA A 754 24.34 -15.77 11.51
C ALA A 754 24.08 -15.71 10.00
N PHE A 755 23.17 -16.54 9.47
CA PHE A 755 22.77 -16.51 8.06
C PHE A 755 21.85 -15.32 7.74
N GLU A 756 21.08 -14.84 8.72
CA GLU A 756 20.39 -13.55 8.69
C GLU A 756 21.33 -12.34 8.85
N ARG A 757 22.60 -12.58 9.17
CA ARG A 757 23.72 -11.61 9.21
C ARG A 757 23.72 -10.62 10.39
N SER A 758 22.73 -10.65 11.28
CA SER A 758 22.53 -9.64 12.35
C SER A 758 23.59 -9.67 13.47
N TYR A 759 24.33 -10.78 13.62
CA TYR A 759 25.36 -10.95 14.67
C TYR A 759 26.79 -11.09 14.12
N VAL A 760 26.97 -11.12 12.80
CA VAL A 760 28.29 -11.16 12.16
C VAL A 760 28.80 -9.73 11.96
N ALA A 761 30.04 -9.44 12.36
CA ALA A 761 30.62 -8.10 12.39
C ALA A 761 30.49 -7.33 11.05
N SER A 762 30.73 -8.01 9.93
CA SER A 762 30.59 -7.46 8.57
C SER A 762 29.28 -7.85 7.88
N GLY A 763 28.36 -8.53 8.57
CA GLY A 763 27.13 -9.08 8.00
C GLY A 763 26.10 -8.01 7.63
N ARG A 764 25.49 -8.11 6.44
CA ARG A 764 24.46 -7.18 5.94
C ARG A 764 23.45 -7.86 5.01
N THR A 765 22.18 -7.43 5.08
CA THR A 765 21.11 -7.80 4.14
C THR A 765 21.46 -7.44 2.69
N ALA A 766 20.91 -8.14 1.69
CA ALA A 766 21.19 -7.86 0.28
C ALA A 766 20.88 -6.40 -0.09
N GLY A 767 21.83 -5.70 -0.71
CA GLY A 767 21.76 -4.27 -0.96
C GLY A 767 23.04 -3.73 -1.61
N HIS A 768 23.08 -2.42 -1.89
CA HIS A 768 24.19 -1.78 -2.57
C HIS A 768 25.53 -1.96 -1.82
N GLY A 769 26.53 -2.48 -2.52
CA GLY A 769 27.87 -2.69 -1.96
C GLY A 769 28.01 -3.95 -1.12
N ILE A 770 26.96 -4.75 -0.97
CA ILE A 770 27.02 -6.00 -0.22
C ILE A 770 27.56 -7.12 -1.10
N ILE A 771 28.63 -7.77 -0.64
CA ILE A 771 29.26 -8.91 -1.29
C ILE A 771 28.34 -10.12 -1.15
N TYR A 772 27.98 -10.78 -2.26
CA TYR A 772 27.10 -11.95 -2.25
C TYR A 772 27.78 -13.26 -2.66
N LYS A 773 28.99 -13.17 -3.23
CA LYS A 773 29.84 -14.30 -3.60
C LYS A 773 31.31 -13.92 -3.39
N LEU A 774 32.10 -14.85 -2.88
CA LEU A 774 33.54 -14.67 -2.60
C LEU A 774 34.34 -15.95 -2.93
N ASP A 775 35.62 -15.82 -3.23
CA ASP A 775 36.60 -16.92 -3.15
C ASP A 775 37.98 -16.36 -2.76
N ILE A 776 38.86 -17.23 -2.27
CA ILE A 776 40.26 -16.91 -1.91
C ILE A 776 41.18 -17.93 -2.58
N HIS A 777 42.08 -17.48 -3.45
CA HIS A 777 43.00 -18.37 -4.17
C HIS A 777 44.16 -18.83 -3.28
N GLU A 778 44.97 -19.78 -3.78
CA GLU A 778 46.10 -20.36 -3.03
C GLU A 778 47.22 -19.35 -2.73
N ASP A 779 47.33 -18.29 -3.53
CA ASP A 779 48.19 -17.12 -3.31
C ASP A 779 47.58 -16.09 -2.35
N LEU A 780 46.42 -16.41 -1.75
CA LEU A 780 45.63 -15.59 -0.84
C LEU A 780 44.98 -14.33 -1.46
N THR A 781 44.96 -14.22 -2.80
CA THR A 781 44.17 -13.19 -3.48
C THR A 781 42.67 -13.44 -3.29
N ILE A 782 41.90 -12.36 -3.08
CA ILE A 782 40.48 -12.43 -2.72
C ILE A 782 39.64 -11.87 -3.86
N HIS A 783 38.78 -12.70 -4.44
CA HIS A 783 37.86 -12.31 -5.51
C HIS A 783 36.43 -12.28 -4.97
N TYR A 784 35.67 -11.24 -5.30
CA TYR A 784 34.30 -11.06 -4.78
C TYR A 784 33.39 -10.35 -5.77
N ALA A 785 32.07 -10.49 -5.59
CA ALA A 785 31.04 -9.77 -6.35
C ALA A 785 30.07 -9.02 -5.41
N THR A 786 29.86 -7.73 -5.65
CA THR A 786 28.86 -6.90 -4.93
C THR A 786 27.58 -6.73 -5.75
N TYR A 787 26.43 -6.64 -5.08
CA TYR A 787 25.19 -6.25 -5.77
C TYR A 787 25.32 -4.84 -6.37
N LYS A 788 24.97 -4.73 -7.66
CA LYS A 788 24.96 -3.49 -8.45
C LYS A 788 26.31 -2.73 -8.46
N GLY A 789 27.44 -3.45 -8.35
CA GLY A 789 28.79 -2.94 -8.62
C GLY A 789 29.25 -1.78 -7.74
N SER A 790 28.63 -1.57 -6.57
CA SER A 790 29.02 -0.52 -5.62
C SER A 790 30.17 -0.98 -4.71
N LYS A 791 30.89 -0.01 -4.09
CA LYS A 791 32.01 -0.27 -3.18
C LYS A 791 31.59 -1.23 -2.04
N PRO A 792 32.47 -2.15 -1.58
CA PRO A 792 32.15 -3.05 -0.47
C PRO A 792 31.72 -2.33 0.81
N SER A 793 30.61 -2.75 1.38
CA SER A 793 30.05 -2.21 2.64
C SER A 793 29.56 -3.29 3.61
N GLY A 794 29.63 -4.56 3.20
CA GLY A 794 29.36 -5.72 4.04
C GLY A 794 29.29 -7.03 3.25
N LEU A 795 28.96 -8.11 3.95
CA LEU A 795 28.89 -9.48 3.45
C LEU A 795 27.46 -10.02 3.61
N CYS A 796 26.95 -10.64 2.56
CA CYS A 796 25.82 -11.56 2.64
C CYS A 796 26.28 -12.85 3.34
N GLY A 797 25.36 -13.61 3.96
CA GLY A 797 25.72 -14.88 4.60
C GLY A 797 26.28 -15.93 3.63
N SER A 798 25.91 -15.88 2.35
CA SER A 798 26.51 -16.71 1.29
C SER A 798 28.02 -16.44 1.16
N ALA A 799 28.42 -15.16 1.12
CA ALA A 799 29.82 -14.75 1.07
C ALA A 799 30.58 -15.04 2.38
N ILE A 800 29.89 -15.10 3.52
CA ILE A 800 30.45 -15.53 4.81
C ILE A 800 30.74 -17.05 4.78
N ILE A 801 29.84 -17.86 4.23
CA ILE A 801 30.07 -19.30 4.02
C ILE A 801 31.20 -19.54 3.01
N ASP A 802 31.22 -18.82 1.89
CA ASP A 802 32.32 -18.87 0.91
C ASP A 802 33.68 -18.60 1.57
N ALA A 803 33.77 -17.53 2.37
CA ALA A 803 35.00 -17.15 3.08
C ALA A 803 35.43 -18.20 4.11
N ILE A 804 34.51 -18.76 4.89
CA ILE A 804 34.83 -19.79 5.90
C ILE A 804 35.22 -21.12 5.24
N ALA A 805 34.56 -21.52 4.16
CA ALA A 805 34.96 -22.68 3.35
C ALA A 805 36.35 -22.50 2.73
N ALA A 806 36.67 -21.30 2.25
CA ALA A 806 38.02 -20.97 1.78
C ALA A 806 39.05 -20.94 2.92
N PHE A 807 38.69 -20.46 4.13
CA PHE A 807 39.57 -20.50 5.30
C PHE A 807 39.91 -21.93 5.73
N LEU A 808 38.97 -22.87 5.62
CA LEU A 808 39.21 -24.30 5.84
C LEU A 808 40.13 -24.87 4.75
N ARG A 809 39.78 -24.67 3.46
CA ARG A 809 40.54 -25.13 2.29
C ARG A 809 42.01 -24.69 2.31
N LEU A 810 42.28 -23.47 2.79
CA LEU A 810 43.63 -22.89 2.87
C LEU A 810 44.32 -23.13 4.22
N GLY A 811 43.65 -23.75 5.19
CA GLY A 811 44.18 -23.95 6.54
C GLY A 811 44.47 -22.64 7.30
N ILE A 812 43.69 -21.59 7.02
CA ILE A 812 43.62 -20.32 7.75
C ILE A 812 42.92 -20.53 9.10
N ILE A 813 41.92 -21.42 9.13
CA ILE A 813 41.31 -21.94 10.37
C ILE A 813 41.45 -23.47 10.42
N ASN A 814 41.33 -24.05 11.62
CA ASN A 814 41.26 -25.50 11.82
C ASN A 814 39.81 -25.99 11.98
N GLN A 815 39.64 -27.32 12.11
CA GLN A 815 38.34 -28.00 12.36
C GLN A 815 37.51 -27.38 13.49
N ARG A 816 38.13 -26.76 14.50
CA ARG A 816 37.42 -26.15 15.64
C ARG A 816 37.06 -24.68 15.42
N GLY A 817 37.38 -24.12 14.25
CA GLY A 817 37.16 -22.71 13.91
C GLY A 817 38.29 -21.77 14.34
N TYR A 818 39.34 -22.26 15.00
CA TYR A 818 40.43 -21.41 15.48
C TYR A 818 41.39 -21.02 14.36
N PHE A 819 41.72 -19.73 14.28
CA PHE A 819 42.73 -19.20 13.35
C PHE A 819 44.12 -19.80 13.60
N VAL A 820 44.74 -20.30 12.52
CA VAL A 820 46.08 -20.89 12.52
C VAL A 820 47.10 -19.79 12.23
N LYS A 821 47.97 -19.48 13.19
CA LYS A 821 48.93 -18.36 13.10
C LYS A 821 50.19 -18.78 12.33
N LYS A 822 50.17 -18.61 11.00
CA LYS A 822 51.32 -18.81 10.08
C LYS A 822 51.81 -17.46 9.52
N PRO A 823 53.11 -17.27 9.23
CA PRO A 823 53.65 -16.02 8.68
C PRO A 823 53.02 -15.59 7.35
N GLN A 824 52.56 -16.54 6.53
CA GLN A 824 51.94 -16.26 5.23
C GLN A 824 50.55 -15.59 5.30
N PHE A 825 49.92 -15.52 6.49
CA PHE A 825 48.56 -15.00 6.65
C PHE A 825 48.55 -13.55 7.18
N ASP A 826 49.23 -12.61 6.51
CA ASP A 826 49.38 -11.20 6.94
C ASP A 826 48.06 -10.41 7.16
N ASN A 827 46.95 -10.91 6.62
CA ASN A 827 45.60 -10.40 6.81
C ASN A 827 44.94 -10.83 8.13
N LEU A 828 45.52 -11.79 8.87
CA LEU A 828 45.07 -12.23 10.18
C LEU A 828 45.65 -11.34 11.30
N ARG A 829 44.79 -10.56 11.97
CA ARG A 829 45.20 -9.62 13.03
C ARG A 829 44.19 -9.64 14.19
N ASN A 830 44.68 -9.86 15.42
CA ASN A 830 43.87 -9.90 16.65
C ASN A 830 42.63 -10.80 16.52
N ASP A 831 42.84 -12.01 15.98
CA ASP A 831 41.83 -13.05 15.75
C ASP A 831 40.64 -12.56 14.89
N ARG A 832 40.98 -11.73 13.89
CA ARG A 832 40.15 -11.31 12.75
C ARG A 832 40.95 -11.43 11.45
N TYR A 833 40.35 -12.00 10.41
CA TYR A 833 40.91 -12.01 9.07
C TYR A 833 40.29 -10.89 8.24
N ILE A 834 41.13 -10.06 7.60
CA ILE A 834 40.70 -8.95 6.74
C ILE A 834 40.42 -9.50 5.33
N LEU A 835 39.18 -9.37 4.88
CA LEU A 835 38.72 -9.76 3.54
C LEU A 835 38.76 -8.58 2.54
N VAL A 836 38.47 -7.36 3.01
CA VAL A 836 38.60 -6.13 2.21
C VAL A 836 39.25 -5.05 3.07
N PRO A 837 40.37 -4.44 2.65
CA PRO A 837 41.04 -3.40 3.42
C PRO A 837 40.20 -2.11 3.45
N LYS A 838 40.33 -1.34 4.53
CA LYS A 838 39.43 -0.21 4.81
C LYS A 838 39.32 0.82 3.67
N GLN A 839 40.41 1.00 2.91
CA GLN A 839 40.57 1.95 1.81
C GLN A 839 39.61 1.67 0.63
N GLU A 840 39.30 0.40 0.39
CA GLU A 840 38.46 -0.04 -0.73
C GLU A 840 36.97 0.06 -0.39
N THR A 841 36.62 -0.08 0.89
CA THR A 841 35.24 -0.04 1.38
C THR A 841 34.56 1.33 1.23
N ALA A 842 33.22 1.34 1.36
CA ALA A 842 32.41 2.55 1.38
C ALA A 842 32.50 3.35 2.70
N PHE A 843 32.80 2.68 3.82
CA PHE A 843 32.71 3.27 5.17
C PHE A 843 34.05 3.42 5.90
N PHE A 844 35.19 3.20 5.23
CA PHE A 844 36.52 3.29 5.84
C PHE A 844 36.73 2.32 7.02
N GLN A 845 35.98 1.20 7.00
CA GLN A 845 36.10 0.07 7.94
C GLN A 845 36.56 -1.16 7.14
N PRO A 846 37.52 -1.97 7.63
CA PRO A 846 37.87 -3.21 6.93
C PRO A 846 36.69 -4.19 7.02
N LEU A 847 36.36 -4.88 5.92
CA LEU A 847 35.46 -6.03 6.01
C LEU A 847 36.26 -7.21 6.53
N VAL A 848 35.78 -7.79 7.63
CA VAL A 848 36.47 -8.83 8.41
C VAL A 848 35.55 -10.00 8.74
N ILE A 849 36.15 -11.17 8.97
CA ILE A 849 35.56 -12.27 9.73
C ILE A 849 36.43 -12.50 10.97
N SER A 850 35.82 -12.48 12.15
CA SER A 850 36.45 -12.72 13.45
C SER A 850 36.20 -14.14 13.96
N ALA A 851 36.96 -14.56 14.97
CA ALA A 851 36.75 -15.85 15.63
C ALA A 851 35.31 -16.01 16.17
N ARG A 852 34.69 -14.91 16.63
CA ARG A 852 33.28 -14.91 17.04
C ARG A 852 32.32 -15.08 15.87
N ASP A 853 32.59 -14.45 14.72
CA ASP A 853 31.75 -14.60 13.54
C ASP A 853 31.75 -16.05 13.03
N ILE A 854 32.90 -16.71 13.13
CA ILE A 854 33.06 -18.16 12.87
C ILE A 854 32.27 -18.97 13.91
N GLU A 855 32.37 -18.64 15.20
CA GLU A 855 31.64 -19.31 16.28
C GLU A 855 30.10 -19.22 16.11
N GLU A 856 29.56 -18.06 15.69
CA GLU A 856 28.13 -17.92 15.40
C GLU A 856 27.71 -18.73 14.15
N VAL A 857 28.57 -18.86 13.14
CA VAL A 857 28.32 -19.75 11.99
C VAL A 857 28.42 -21.24 12.38
N GLN A 858 29.30 -21.60 13.32
CA GLN A 858 29.35 -22.96 13.90
C GLN A 858 28.05 -23.29 14.66
N LYS A 859 27.52 -22.36 15.47
CA LYS A 859 26.22 -22.54 16.14
C LYS A 859 25.08 -22.72 15.15
N ALA A 860 25.07 -21.89 14.11
CA ALA A 860 24.04 -21.87 13.08
C ALA A 860 24.02 -23.15 12.25
N LYS A 861 25.18 -23.60 11.76
CA LYS A 861 25.29 -24.86 10.99
C LYS A 861 25.01 -26.08 11.87
N ALA A 862 25.40 -26.06 13.15
CA ALA A 862 25.16 -27.15 14.08
C ALA A 862 23.67 -27.36 14.35
N GLY A 863 22.87 -26.29 14.40
CA GLY A 863 21.41 -26.38 14.51
C GLY A 863 20.78 -27.08 13.31
N ILE A 864 21.18 -26.71 12.09
CA ILE A 864 20.73 -27.35 10.85
C ILE A 864 21.16 -28.82 10.80
N MET A 865 22.45 -29.11 11.01
CA MET A 865 23.01 -30.46 10.91
C MET A 865 22.42 -31.42 11.96
N ALA A 866 22.24 -30.96 13.20
CA ALA A 866 21.60 -31.77 14.24
C ALA A 866 20.12 -32.05 13.93
N GLY A 867 19.41 -31.08 13.33
CA GLY A 867 18.06 -31.30 12.81
C GLY A 867 18.02 -32.37 11.71
N ILE A 868 18.88 -32.27 10.71
CA ILE A 868 18.99 -33.25 9.61
C ILE A 868 19.35 -34.65 10.13
N PHE A 869 20.30 -34.75 11.06
CA PHE A 869 20.70 -36.03 11.66
C PHE A 869 19.56 -36.68 12.46
N ILE A 870 18.82 -35.90 13.27
CA ILE A 870 17.68 -36.44 14.03
C ILE A 870 16.55 -36.84 13.09
N LEU A 871 16.24 -36.06 12.05
CA LEU A 871 15.27 -36.45 11.03
C LEU A 871 15.65 -37.78 10.37
N LEU A 872 16.91 -37.96 9.94
CA LEU A 872 17.39 -39.22 9.37
C LEU A 872 17.26 -40.39 10.35
N LYS A 873 17.59 -40.16 11.62
CA LYS A 873 17.50 -41.17 12.69
C LYS A 873 16.06 -41.60 12.97
N GLU A 874 15.14 -40.65 13.12
CA GLU A 874 13.72 -40.92 13.38
C GLU A 874 13.01 -41.51 12.14
N TYR A 875 13.48 -41.19 10.94
CA TYR A 875 13.06 -41.84 9.70
C TYR A 875 13.62 -43.27 9.55
N GLY A 876 14.75 -43.56 10.21
CA GLY A 876 15.39 -44.88 10.24
C GLY A 876 16.36 -45.16 9.09
N ILE A 877 16.94 -44.12 8.48
CA ILE A 877 17.85 -44.22 7.31
C ILE A 877 19.15 -43.44 7.51
N ARG A 878 20.06 -43.52 6.54
CA ARG A 878 21.33 -42.77 6.50
C ARG A 878 21.36 -41.80 5.32
N ILE A 879 22.40 -40.98 5.25
CA ILE A 879 22.57 -39.96 4.21
C ILE A 879 22.69 -40.53 2.79
N GLU A 880 23.28 -41.71 2.63
CA GLU A 880 23.48 -42.35 1.33
C GLU A 880 22.16 -42.84 0.72
N ASP A 881 21.18 -43.13 1.58
CA ASP A 881 19.88 -43.70 1.26
C ASP A 881 18.87 -42.63 0.74
N ILE A 882 19.19 -41.34 0.91
CA ILE A 882 18.41 -40.21 0.33
C ILE A 882 18.58 -40.17 -1.18
N ASP A 883 17.50 -40.02 -1.96
CA ASP A 883 17.59 -39.92 -3.42
C ASP A 883 17.93 -38.50 -3.90
N LYS A 884 17.29 -37.49 -3.29
CA LYS A 884 17.40 -36.07 -3.66
C LYS A 884 17.36 -35.18 -2.40
N LEU A 885 18.10 -34.08 -2.42
CA LEU A 885 18.01 -33.01 -1.43
C LEU A 885 17.52 -31.75 -2.14
N ILE A 886 16.43 -31.16 -1.64
CA ILE A 886 15.81 -29.95 -2.19
C ILE A 886 16.12 -28.79 -1.25
N LEU A 887 16.90 -27.83 -1.74
CA LEU A 887 17.34 -26.64 -1.02
C LEU A 887 16.54 -25.43 -1.46
N THR A 888 15.99 -24.67 -0.52
CA THR A 888 15.20 -23.47 -0.82
C THR A 888 15.40 -22.36 0.21
N GLY A 889 14.55 -21.33 0.16
CA GLY A 889 14.67 -20.11 0.94
C GLY A 889 15.51 -19.03 0.28
N SER A 890 15.28 -17.78 0.71
CA SER A 890 15.99 -16.59 0.18
C SER A 890 17.52 -16.65 0.35
N PHE A 891 18.01 -17.51 1.24
CA PHE A 891 19.42 -17.80 1.43
C PHE A 891 19.96 -18.83 0.43
N GLY A 892 19.26 -19.96 0.25
CA GLY A 892 19.72 -21.12 -0.52
C GLY A 892 20.07 -20.79 -1.98
N MET A 893 19.34 -19.89 -2.61
CA MET A 893 19.56 -19.53 -4.03
C MET A 893 20.90 -18.85 -4.34
N ASN A 894 21.56 -18.26 -3.34
CA ASN A 894 22.90 -17.66 -3.51
C ASN A 894 23.99 -18.51 -2.83
N LEU A 895 23.64 -19.70 -2.33
CA LEU A 895 24.55 -20.56 -1.58
C LEU A 895 25.39 -21.41 -2.53
N ASN A 896 26.71 -21.31 -2.40
CA ASN A 896 27.61 -22.27 -3.04
C ASN A 896 27.52 -23.61 -2.30
N VAL A 897 26.76 -24.55 -2.87
CA VAL A 897 26.50 -25.88 -2.31
C VAL A 897 27.79 -26.61 -1.88
N LYS A 898 28.87 -26.53 -2.68
CA LYS A 898 30.16 -27.17 -2.35
C LYS A 898 30.86 -26.54 -1.15
N ASN A 899 30.61 -25.26 -0.88
CA ASN A 899 31.10 -24.58 0.32
C ASN A 899 30.20 -24.85 1.53
N ALA A 900 28.89 -25.00 1.33
CA ALA A 900 27.94 -25.39 2.37
C ALA A 900 28.16 -26.82 2.89
N ILE A 901 28.49 -27.77 2.01
CA ILE A 901 28.92 -29.12 2.40
C ILE A 901 30.27 -29.05 3.14
N ARG A 902 31.26 -28.32 2.62
CA ARG A 902 32.59 -28.22 3.25
C ARG A 902 32.59 -27.63 4.65
N ILE A 903 31.69 -26.70 4.97
CA ILE A 903 31.57 -26.23 6.36
C ILE A 903 30.77 -27.21 7.25
N GLY A 904 30.08 -28.20 6.68
CA GLY A 904 29.11 -29.03 7.41
C GLY A 904 27.88 -28.24 7.82
N LEU A 905 27.28 -27.51 6.87
CA LEU A 905 25.93 -26.94 6.94
C LEU A 905 24.92 -27.83 6.21
N LEU A 906 25.31 -28.30 5.02
CA LEU A 906 24.63 -29.39 4.33
C LEU A 906 25.42 -30.70 4.58
N PRO A 907 24.75 -31.86 4.62
CA PRO A 907 25.42 -33.15 4.77
C PRO A 907 26.24 -33.51 3.53
N ASP A 908 27.21 -34.41 3.68
CA ASP A 908 27.99 -34.91 2.54
C ASP A 908 27.15 -35.83 1.65
N ILE A 909 26.64 -35.24 0.57
CA ILE A 909 25.82 -35.89 -0.45
C ILE A 909 26.27 -35.32 -1.81
N SER A 910 26.26 -36.15 -2.87
CA SER A 910 26.67 -35.69 -4.20
C SER A 910 25.89 -34.44 -4.61
N THR A 911 26.59 -33.43 -5.15
CA THR A 911 25.96 -32.20 -5.62
C THR A 911 24.94 -32.43 -6.73
N ASP A 912 25.03 -33.56 -7.44
CA ASP A 912 24.10 -33.92 -8.51
C ASP A 912 22.75 -34.44 -7.96
N LYS A 913 22.68 -34.74 -6.65
CA LYS A 913 21.43 -35.00 -5.91
C LYS A 913 20.81 -33.72 -5.32
N ILE A 914 21.47 -32.57 -5.41
CA ILE A 914 21.03 -31.31 -4.79
C ILE A 914 20.35 -30.42 -5.84
N GLU A 915 19.09 -30.09 -5.60
CA GLU A 915 18.31 -29.14 -6.41
C GLU A 915 18.03 -27.87 -5.62
N CYS A 916 18.21 -26.70 -6.24
CA CYS A 916 17.91 -25.41 -5.62
C CYS A 916 16.61 -24.82 -6.19
N ILE A 917 15.62 -24.57 -5.33
CA ILE A 917 14.31 -24.00 -5.69
C ILE A 917 14.20 -22.58 -5.11
N SER A 918 13.80 -21.59 -5.92
CA SER A 918 13.88 -20.17 -5.52
C SER A 918 12.84 -19.71 -4.51
N ASN A 919 11.60 -20.18 -4.66
CA ASN A 919 10.53 -19.96 -3.71
C ASN A 919 9.59 -21.17 -3.70
N ALA A 920 9.91 -22.19 -2.89
CA ALA A 920 9.10 -23.40 -2.83
C ALA A 920 7.66 -23.12 -2.34
N ALA A 921 7.47 -22.20 -1.39
CA ALA A 921 6.15 -21.77 -0.95
C ALA A 921 5.34 -21.13 -2.10
N GLY A 922 5.94 -20.18 -2.82
CA GLY A 922 5.35 -19.53 -3.98
C GLY A 922 5.06 -20.49 -5.14
N ILE A 923 5.89 -21.51 -5.37
CA ILE A 923 5.65 -22.56 -6.36
C ILE A 923 4.52 -23.49 -5.92
N GLY A 924 4.46 -23.90 -4.65
CA GLY A 924 3.36 -24.72 -4.13
C GLY A 924 2.02 -23.98 -4.18
N ALA A 925 2.02 -22.67 -3.95
CA ALA A 925 0.84 -21.82 -4.13
C ALA A 925 0.39 -21.74 -5.61
N GLN A 926 1.33 -21.68 -6.56
CA GLN A 926 1.04 -21.78 -8.01
C GLN A 926 0.48 -23.17 -8.38
N MET A 927 1.04 -24.25 -7.83
CA MET A 927 0.53 -25.61 -8.03
C MET A 927 -0.91 -25.74 -7.51
N CYS A 928 -1.19 -25.28 -6.28
CA CYS A 928 -2.55 -25.28 -5.70
C CYS A 928 -3.54 -24.33 -6.39
N LEU A 929 -3.05 -23.39 -7.20
CA LEU A 929 -3.89 -22.55 -8.04
C LEU A 929 -4.31 -23.27 -9.32
N LEU A 930 -3.38 -23.99 -9.96
CA LEU A 930 -3.50 -24.55 -11.31
C LEU A 930 -3.92 -26.02 -11.36
N PHE A 931 -3.58 -26.81 -10.33
CA PHE A 931 -3.77 -28.25 -10.28
C PHE A 931 -4.72 -28.61 -9.14
N LYS A 932 -5.98 -28.92 -9.49
CA LYS A 932 -7.00 -29.37 -8.51
C LYS A 932 -6.60 -30.66 -7.77
N GLU A 933 -5.65 -31.44 -8.32
CA GLU A 933 -5.04 -32.58 -7.63
C GLU A 933 -4.21 -32.16 -6.42
N THR A 934 -3.37 -31.11 -6.51
CA THR A 934 -2.57 -30.67 -5.36
C THR A 934 -3.42 -29.90 -4.37
N GLU A 935 -4.37 -29.07 -4.83
CA GLU A 935 -5.34 -28.38 -3.95
C GLU A 935 -6.18 -29.37 -3.12
N GLY A 936 -6.48 -30.56 -3.66
CA GLY A 936 -7.26 -31.60 -2.97
C GLY A 936 -6.44 -32.61 -2.17
N LYS A 937 -5.10 -32.51 -2.16
CA LYS A 937 -4.19 -33.43 -1.45
C LYS A 937 -3.54 -32.81 -0.21
N ILE A 938 -3.81 -31.54 0.10
CA ILE A 938 -3.10 -30.83 1.17
C ILE A 938 -3.39 -31.48 2.53
N GLU A 939 -4.66 -31.80 2.77
CA GLU A 939 -5.12 -32.54 3.94
C GLU A 939 -4.53 -33.97 4.01
N ASP A 940 -4.54 -34.72 2.91
CA ASP A 940 -3.91 -36.06 2.80
C ASP A 940 -2.38 -36.05 3.07
N ILE A 941 -1.72 -34.93 2.79
CA ILE A 941 -0.29 -34.72 3.06
C ILE A 941 -0.07 -34.35 4.53
N LEU A 942 -0.91 -33.49 5.11
CA LEU A 942 -0.83 -33.10 6.52
C LEU A 942 -1.03 -34.30 7.47
N ASP A 943 -2.00 -35.17 7.19
CA ASP A 943 -2.25 -36.38 7.98
C ASP A 943 -1.07 -37.38 7.96
N LYS A 944 -0.10 -37.20 7.05
CA LYS A 944 1.15 -37.97 6.96
C LYS A 944 2.38 -37.29 7.59
N ILE A 945 2.28 -36.04 8.02
CA ILE A 945 3.42 -35.28 8.56
C ILE A 945 3.54 -35.46 10.07
N GLU A 946 4.55 -36.23 10.48
CA GLU A 946 4.99 -36.33 11.86
C GLU A 946 5.84 -35.11 12.23
N HIS A 947 5.28 -34.14 12.97
CA HIS A 947 6.04 -32.96 13.42
C HIS A 947 6.79 -33.24 14.74
N ILE A 948 8.12 -33.35 14.66
CA ILE A 948 8.99 -33.61 15.82
C ILE A 948 9.57 -32.29 16.34
N ASN A 949 9.58 -32.09 17.66
CA ASN A 949 10.34 -31.00 18.28
C ASN A 949 11.77 -31.47 18.57
N VAL A 950 12.68 -31.24 17.61
CA VAL A 950 14.10 -31.60 17.69
C VAL A 950 14.79 -31.11 18.98
N ALA A 951 14.42 -29.94 19.51
CA ALA A 951 15.06 -29.41 20.73
C ALA A 951 14.74 -30.22 22.00
N ASN A 952 13.69 -31.05 21.97
CA ASN A 952 13.33 -31.97 23.06
C ASN A 952 13.96 -33.37 22.89
N HIS A 953 14.64 -33.67 21.79
CA HIS A 953 15.22 -34.99 21.54
C HIS A 953 16.51 -35.19 22.37
N ASN A 954 16.62 -36.32 23.07
CA ASN A 954 17.67 -36.59 24.06
C ASN A 954 19.11 -36.42 23.55
N GLU A 955 19.35 -36.69 22.26
CA GLU A 955 20.68 -36.59 21.66
C GLU A 955 20.97 -35.23 21.01
N PHE A 956 20.00 -34.32 20.92
CA PHE A 956 20.17 -33.03 20.23
C PHE A 956 21.40 -32.26 20.72
N ASN A 957 21.59 -32.16 22.04
CA ASN A 957 22.74 -31.46 22.61
C ASN A 957 24.08 -32.11 22.22
N ASN A 958 24.15 -33.44 22.14
CA ASN A 958 25.38 -34.15 21.75
C ASN A 958 25.68 -33.91 20.26
N VAL A 959 24.70 -34.19 19.40
CA VAL A 959 24.84 -34.04 17.94
C VAL A 959 25.13 -32.59 17.56
N TYR A 960 24.53 -31.62 18.26
CA TYR A 960 24.82 -30.20 18.11
C TYR A 960 26.26 -29.85 18.49
N ILE A 961 26.75 -30.35 19.65
CA ILE A 961 28.14 -30.13 20.09
C ILE A 961 29.15 -30.74 19.11
N ASP A 962 28.89 -31.95 18.58
CA ASP A 962 29.74 -32.57 17.57
C ASP A 962 29.70 -31.77 16.24
N SER A 963 28.50 -31.36 15.81
CA SER A 963 28.26 -30.57 14.59
C SER A 963 28.79 -29.13 14.63
N MET A 964 29.23 -28.64 15.80
CA MET A 964 29.97 -27.36 15.90
C MET A 964 31.32 -27.42 15.18
N GLN A 965 31.95 -28.60 15.06
CA GLN A 965 33.20 -28.74 14.35
C GLN A 965 32.98 -28.65 12.83
N PHE A 966 33.92 -28.03 12.13
CA PHE A 966 33.99 -28.06 10.66
C PHE A 966 34.55 -29.41 10.22
N ASP A 967 33.88 -30.02 9.25
CA ASP A 967 34.36 -31.26 8.63
C ASP A 967 35.63 -30.97 7.78
N THR A 968 36.45 -31.98 7.61
CA THR A 968 37.64 -31.98 6.74
C THR A 968 37.64 -33.13 5.73
N SER A 969 36.52 -33.85 5.61
CA SER A 969 36.34 -34.98 4.69
C SER A 969 36.16 -34.56 3.23
N ALA A 970 35.95 -33.27 2.95
CA ALA A 970 35.55 -32.71 1.65
C ALA A 970 36.44 -31.55 1.16
#